data_AF-A0A3D5AIU5-F1
#
_entry.id   AF-A0A3D5AIU5-F1
#
_cell.length_a   1.000
_cell.length_b   1.000
_cell.length_c   1.000
_cell.angle_alpha   90.00
_cell.angle_beta   90.00
_cell.angle_gamma   90.00
#
_symmetry.space_group_name_H-M   'P 1'
#
loop_
_entity.id
_entity.type
_entity.pdbx_description
1 polymer ?
#
loop_
_entity_poly.entity_id
_entity_poly.type
_entity_poly.pdbx_seq_one_letter_code
_entity_poly.pdbx_strand_id
1 'polypeptide(L)'
;MQPSKTRLRFQLRLLAALATAALAAVGLTVLSTNATAAVTGAITGYGGKCIDVAGASSANGTAVQLWTCNGTGAQTWTVGDDGTIRALGKCMDVTAASTANGAQIQLYDCNGTGAQQWTYNSSAQTLVNPASGKCLDATGVSSADGTRLQIWTCGTGANQKWVLPTGTPPTSSPTPTPTGTANPAPNFGPNVVIFDPSMSSSTIQSRLNTIFSQQQSNQFGSARYAVMFKPGTYSNDVNVGFYTHVLGLGFSPDNVTINGGVHVEADWFGGNATQNFWRAAENLSVNPTSGTDRWAVSQAAPYRRMHVRGNLQLDDGGWSSGGFIADTVIDGQIRSGSQQQWLSRNSRWGSWTGQNWNMVFVGVQGAPANSFPSPPYTTVGSAPVIREKPFLYIDGSGNYNVFVPALRTNASGATWSGLTPAGSSLPISQFTIIRPGDTAATMNAALASGKNLLVTPGVYHLNDTIRVTRPDTVILGLGLATLIPDNGVTAMTVADVDGVKLAGILFDAGTTNSQVLAEIGPAGSSAGHAANPTSLHDVFFRVGGAGAGRASVSLRINSNDVIVDHTWIWRADHGAGVGWTVNTAANGLVVNGNNVIGYGLFVEHYQQYNLVWNGNGGRTYFFQNELPYDPPNQASWSSGGGNLGWAAYKVANSVTSHEAWGVGSYCFFNVNPSIDRKSK
;
A
#
# COMPACT_ATOMS: atom_id res chain seq x y z
N MET A 1 52.76 -47.52 -48.07
CA MET A 1 53.64 -46.37 -47.73
C MET A 1 53.80 -46.34 -46.22
N GLN A 2 54.99 -46.68 -45.75
CA GLN A 2 55.44 -46.54 -44.35
C GLN A 2 56.47 -45.39 -44.31
N PRO A 3 56.96 -44.92 -43.14
CA PRO A 3 56.45 -45.00 -41.75
C PRO A 3 56.62 -43.61 -41.05
N SER A 4 56.31 -43.40 -39.77
CA SER A 4 57.17 -43.73 -38.60
C SER A 4 56.84 -42.68 -37.51
N LYS A 5 56.87 -42.91 -36.20
CA LYS A 5 57.78 -43.73 -35.40
C LYS A 5 57.12 -44.07 -34.06
N THR A 6 57.49 -45.24 -33.58
CA THR A 6 56.98 -45.93 -32.39
C THR A 6 57.99 -45.85 -31.23
N ARG A 7 57.46 -46.05 -30.01
CA ARG A 7 58.07 -46.61 -28.78
C ARG A 7 59.05 -45.71 -28.00
N LEU A 8 59.33 -45.88 -26.70
CA LEU A 8 58.72 -46.41 -25.46
C LEU A 8 59.89 -46.55 -24.45
N ARG A 9 59.75 -46.06 -23.20
CA ARG A 9 60.55 -46.36 -21.96
C ARG A 9 62.02 -45.89 -21.87
N PHE A 10 62.38 -45.15 -20.80
CA PHE A 10 63.14 -45.63 -19.61
C PHE A 10 63.53 -44.48 -18.63
N GLN A 11 63.29 -44.74 -17.34
CA GLN A 11 64.05 -44.44 -16.10
C GLN A 11 64.97 -43.20 -15.87
N LEU A 12 64.66 -42.51 -14.75
CA LEU A 12 65.51 -42.12 -13.58
C LEU A 12 66.80 -41.25 -13.72
N ARG A 13 66.77 -40.07 -13.06
CA ARG A 13 67.69 -39.51 -12.01
C ARG A 13 68.26 -38.09 -12.22
N LEU A 14 67.98 -37.23 -11.21
CA LEU A 14 68.79 -36.17 -10.54
C LEU A 14 69.37 -35.02 -11.41
N LEU A 15 69.38 -33.71 -11.06
CA LEU A 15 69.59 -33.02 -9.77
C LEU A 15 69.21 -31.51 -9.87
N ALA A 16 68.69 -30.97 -8.75
CA ALA A 16 68.85 -29.62 -8.16
C ALA A 16 68.50 -28.33 -8.95
N ALA A 17 67.50 -27.57 -8.45
CA ALA A 17 67.73 -26.36 -7.63
C ALA A 17 66.42 -25.73 -7.12
N LEU A 18 66.42 -25.50 -5.81
CA LEU A 18 65.52 -24.76 -4.91
C LEU A 18 64.53 -23.72 -5.47
N ALA A 19 63.26 -23.88 -5.10
CA ALA A 19 62.42 -22.79 -4.58
C ALA A 19 61.31 -23.37 -3.68
N THR A 20 61.49 -23.23 -2.37
CA THR A 20 60.52 -23.57 -1.33
C THR A 20 59.39 -22.54 -1.29
N ALA A 21 58.15 -22.97 -1.48
CA ALA A 21 56.96 -22.29 -0.98
C ALA A 21 56.16 -23.29 -0.13
N ALA A 22 56.18 -23.10 1.18
CA ALA A 22 55.45 -23.90 2.14
C ALA A 22 53.94 -23.64 2.00
N LEU A 23 53.15 -24.69 1.73
CA LEU A 23 51.72 -24.67 1.99
C LEU A 23 51.50 -24.85 3.50
N ALA A 24 51.19 -23.76 4.19
CA ALA A 24 50.51 -23.83 5.48
C ALA A 24 49.00 -23.82 5.23
N ALA A 25 48.32 -24.92 5.55
CA ALA A 25 46.88 -24.97 5.64
C ALA A 25 46.44 -24.12 6.84
N VAL A 26 45.94 -22.92 6.59
CA VAL A 26 45.22 -22.12 7.58
C VAL A 26 43.74 -22.43 7.39
N GLY A 27 43.17 -23.20 8.32
CA GLY A 27 41.73 -23.34 8.46
C GLY A 27 41.16 -21.97 8.79
N LEU A 28 40.43 -21.38 7.84
CA LEU A 28 39.73 -20.11 8.03
C LEU A 28 38.45 -20.43 8.81
N THR A 29 38.50 -20.33 10.13
CA THR A 29 37.29 -20.17 10.94
C THR A 29 36.72 -18.80 10.62
N VAL A 30 35.67 -18.78 9.81
CA VAL A 30 34.84 -17.58 9.63
C VAL A 30 34.15 -17.32 10.98
N LEU A 31 34.68 -16.36 11.74
CA LEU A 31 33.96 -15.76 12.85
C LEU A 31 32.82 -14.96 12.23
N SER A 32 31.59 -15.46 12.39
CA SER A 32 30.38 -14.71 12.11
C SER A 32 30.31 -13.51 13.05
N THR A 33 30.63 -12.32 12.54
CA THR A 33 30.23 -11.08 13.21
C THR A 33 28.73 -10.91 13.00
N ASN A 34 27.93 -11.12 14.04
CA ASN A 34 26.51 -10.78 14.03
C ASN A 34 26.34 -9.29 13.76
N ALA A 35 26.00 -8.92 12.53
CA ALA A 35 25.56 -7.56 12.22
C ALA A 35 24.18 -7.34 12.87
N THR A 36 24.16 -6.62 13.99
CA THR A 36 22.93 -6.18 14.64
C THR A 36 22.37 -4.98 13.88
N ALA A 37 21.17 -5.10 13.33
CA ALA A 37 20.49 -3.99 12.64
C ALA A 37 20.37 -2.76 13.56
N ALA A 38 20.49 -1.55 12.99
CA ALA A 38 20.22 -0.32 13.72
C ALA A 38 18.79 -0.34 14.32
N VAL A 39 18.67 -0.07 15.62
CA VAL A 39 17.39 -0.16 16.35
C VAL A 39 16.91 1.23 16.74
N THR A 40 15.68 1.58 16.36
CA THR A 40 15.08 2.89 16.66
C THR A 40 14.00 2.77 17.73
N GLY A 41 14.05 3.60 18.76
CA GLY A 41 13.04 3.66 19.81
C GLY A 41 13.46 4.54 20.99
N ALA A 42 12.73 4.45 22.09
CA ALA A 42 13.10 5.14 23.33
C ALA A 42 14.29 4.46 24.01
N ILE A 43 15.29 5.26 24.42
CA ILE A 43 16.27 4.83 25.42
C ILE A 43 15.73 5.27 26.78
N THR A 44 15.48 4.31 27.68
CA THR A 44 14.96 4.58 29.03
C THR A 44 16.04 4.37 30.08
N GLY A 45 15.95 5.06 31.20
CA GLY A 45 16.93 4.94 32.28
C GLY A 45 16.42 5.41 33.62
N TYR A 46 17.21 6.26 34.28
CA TYR A 46 16.97 6.67 35.66
C TYR A 46 15.55 7.20 35.92
N GLY A 47 14.88 6.65 36.94
CA GLY A 47 13.50 7.00 37.29
C GLY A 47 12.44 6.60 36.25
N GLY A 48 12.77 5.66 35.33
CA GLY A 48 11.86 5.24 34.25
C GLY A 48 11.67 6.31 33.17
N LYS A 49 12.53 7.33 33.14
CA LYS A 49 12.48 8.45 32.20
C LYS A 49 13.15 8.09 30.87
N CYS A 50 12.76 8.81 29.83
CA CYS A 50 13.33 8.68 28.49
C CYS A 50 14.47 9.70 28.31
N ILE A 51 15.49 9.30 27.54
CA ILE A 51 16.44 10.26 26.98
C ILE A 51 15.69 11.13 25.96
N ASP A 52 15.76 12.44 26.12
CA ASP A 52 14.93 13.43 25.44
C ASP A 52 15.78 14.55 24.85
N VAL A 53 15.44 15.01 23.65
CA VAL A 53 15.98 16.24 23.05
C VAL A 53 15.13 17.42 23.52
N ALA A 54 15.72 18.32 24.31
CA ALA A 54 14.99 19.42 24.95
C ALA A 54 14.21 20.28 23.94
N GLY A 55 12.91 20.41 24.19
CA GLY A 55 11.99 21.19 23.35
C GLY A 55 11.80 20.64 21.94
N ALA A 56 12.20 19.38 21.66
CA ALA A 56 12.24 18.79 20.33
C ALA A 56 13.02 19.62 19.29
N SER A 57 13.95 20.46 19.76
CA SER A 57 14.77 21.34 18.91
C SER A 57 15.84 20.53 18.19
N SER A 58 15.86 20.63 16.86
CA SER A 58 16.92 20.06 16.03
C SER A 58 18.10 21.03 15.84
N ALA A 59 18.29 22.05 16.67
CA ALA A 59 19.46 22.94 16.60
C ALA A 59 20.71 22.26 17.18
N ASN A 60 21.89 22.51 16.60
CA ASN A 60 23.16 22.05 17.18
C ASN A 60 23.37 22.65 18.59
N GLY A 61 23.82 21.83 19.53
CA GLY A 61 23.97 22.22 20.93
C GLY A 61 22.69 22.08 21.75
N THR A 62 21.58 21.58 21.17
CA THR A 62 20.36 21.33 21.95
C THR A 62 20.65 20.31 23.04
N ALA A 63 20.17 20.61 24.25
CA ALA A 63 20.34 19.79 25.43
C ALA A 63 19.70 18.38 25.27
N VAL A 64 20.47 17.32 25.53
CA VAL A 64 19.93 15.97 25.79
C VAL A 64 19.68 15.74 27.29
N GLN A 65 18.44 15.50 27.67
CA GLN A 65 17.96 15.49 29.07
C GLN A 65 17.14 14.23 29.38
N LEU A 66 16.75 14.07 30.64
CA LEU A 66 15.67 13.16 31.03
C LEU A 66 14.33 13.88 30.94
N TRP A 67 13.33 13.20 30.40
CA TRP A 67 11.96 13.66 30.42
C TRP A 67 11.00 12.49 30.59
N THR A 68 9.80 12.77 31.10
CA THR A 68 8.71 11.80 31.14
C THR A 68 8.51 11.24 29.73
N CYS A 69 8.49 9.91 29.62
CA CYS A 69 8.29 9.26 28.32
C CYS A 69 6.95 9.71 27.72
N ASN A 70 7.01 10.42 26.60
CA ASN A 70 5.88 11.06 25.92
C ASN A 70 5.73 10.60 24.46
N GLY A 71 6.64 9.75 23.98
CA GLY A 71 6.55 9.11 22.66
C GLY A 71 6.80 10.05 21.47
N THR A 72 7.29 11.26 21.71
CA THR A 72 7.60 12.22 20.65
C THR A 72 8.91 11.87 19.93
N GLY A 73 9.13 12.47 18.76
CA GLY A 73 10.38 12.32 18.00
C GLY A 73 11.62 12.76 18.79
N ALA A 74 11.47 13.62 19.79
CA ALA A 74 12.54 14.03 20.71
C ALA A 74 13.07 12.90 21.59
N GLN A 75 12.29 11.83 21.78
CA GLN A 75 12.66 10.65 22.59
C GLN A 75 12.92 9.41 21.73
N THR A 76 12.89 9.56 20.40
CA THR A 76 13.07 8.45 19.47
C THR A 76 14.51 8.46 18.97
N TRP A 77 15.31 7.54 19.49
CA TRP A 77 16.72 7.40 19.19
C TRP A 77 16.98 6.17 18.34
N THR A 78 17.74 6.33 17.27
CA THR A 78 18.29 5.25 16.45
C THR A 78 19.68 4.91 16.96
N VAL A 79 19.85 3.71 17.52
CA VAL A 79 21.16 3.15 17.85
C VAL A 79 21.72 2.53 16.57
N GLY A 80 22.67 3.22 15.94
CA GLY A 80 23.31 2.79 14.71
C GLY A 80 24.27 1.64 14.93
N ASP A 81 24.45 0.82 13.90
CA ASP A 81 25.50 -0.19 13.81
C ASP A 81 26.90 0.43 13.63
N ASP A 82 26.94 1.72 13.29
CA ASP A 82 28.15 2.54 13.17
C ASP A 82 28.63 3.17 14.49
N GLY A 83 28.03 2.79 15.62
CA GLY A 83 28.38 3.28 16.95
C GLY A 83 27.79 4.65 17.32
N THR A 84 26.99 5.27 16.43
CA THR A 84 26.30 6.52 16.74
C THR A 84 24.92 6.28 17.34
N ILE A 85 24.43 7.22 18.15
CA ILE A 85 23.04 7.24 18.64
C ILE A 85 22.39 8.52 18.12
N ARG A 86 21.28 8.41 17.37
CA ARG A 86 20.75 9.51 16.55
C ARG A 86 19.29 9.84 16.85
N ALA A 87 18.95 11.11 16.95
CA ALA A 87 17.57 11.61 17.03
C ALA A 87 17.42 12.87 16.18
N LEU A 88 16.23 13.09 15.61
CA LEU A 88 15.92 14.27 14.79
C LEU A 88 16.96 14.57 13.68
N GLY A 89 17.55 13.51 13.09
CA GLY A 89 18.56 13.62 12.04
C GLY A 89 19.99 13.97 12.50
N LYS A 90 20.25 13.99 13.82
CA LYS A 90 21.53 14.38 14.43
C LYS A 90 22.03 13.36 15.45
N CYS A 91 23.28 13.49 15.88
CA CYS A 91 23.97 12.54 16.75
C CYS A 91 24.01 13.00 18.22
N MET A 92 23.95 12.04 19.16
CA MET A 92 24.23 12.21 20.58
C MET A 92 25.72 12.47 20.78
N ASP A 93 26.07 13.65 21.24
CA ASP A 93 27.42 14.21 21.20
C ASP A 93 27.87 14.65 22.60
N VAL A 94 29.10 14.29 22.97
CA VAL A 94 29.76 14.83 24.17
C VAL A 94 30.30 16.23 23.84
N THR A 95 29.76 17.26 24.52
CA THR A 95 30.10 18.65 24.22
C THR A 95 31.62 18.89 24.22
N ALA A 96 32.10 19.48 23.11
CA ALA A 96 33.51 19.80 22.86
C ALA A 96 34.47 18.59 22.94
N ALA A 97 33.97 17.36 22.73
CA ALA A 97 34.74 16.12 22.84
C ALA A 97 35.49 15.96 24.18
N SER A 98 34.97 16.60 25.25
CA SER A 98 35.61 16.58 26.56
C SER A 98 35.64 15.16 27.14
N THR A 99 36.73 14.83 27.83
CA THR A 99 36.90 13.57 28.55
C THR A 99 36.76 13.72 30.06
N ALA A 100 36.40 14.90 30.55
CA ALA A 100 36.24 15.18 31.98
C ALA A 100 34.87 14.68 32.51
N ASN A 101 34.81 14.34 33.80
CA ASN A 101 33.53 14.10 34.47
C ASN A 101 32.68 15.39 34.44
N GLY A 102 31.40 15.24 34.14
CA GLY A 102 30.45 16.35 34.10
C GLY A 102 30.29 17.02 32.74
N ALA A 103 31.05 16.58 31.73
CA ALA A 103 30.86 17.05 30.36
C ALA A 103 29.45 16.68 29.86
N GLN A 104 28.71 17.69 29.40
CA GLN A 104 27.30 17.58 29.06
C GLN A 104 27.08 16.88 27.71
N ILE A 105 25.90 16.28 27.55
CA ILE A 105 25.47 15.71 26.27
C ILE A 105 24.57 16.67 25.52
N GLN A 106 24.81 16.78 24.22
CA GLN A 106 24.08 17.63 23.29
C GLN A 106 23.68 16.86 22.03
N LEU A 107 22.72 17.43 21.30
CA LEU A 107 22.41 17.02 19.93
C LEU A 107 23.26 17.85 18.97
N TYR A 108 23.98 17.20 18.06
CA TYR A 108 24.86 17.88 17.11
C TYR A 108 24.87 17.17 15.75
N ASP A 109 25.19 17.90 14.67
CA ASP A 109 25.42 17.29 13.37
C ASP A 109 26.41 16.13 13.45
N CYS A 110 26.06 15.03 12.80
CA CYS A 110 26.92 13.86 12.76
C CYS A 110 28.21 14.21 12.01
N ASN A 111 29.35 14.22 12.71
CA ASN A 111 30.63 14.74 12.24
C ASN A 111 31.76 13.68 12.26
N GLY A 112 31.44 12.44 12.62
CA GLY A 112 32.37 11.31 12.59
C GLY A 112 33.43 11.30 13.68
N THR A 113 33.38 12.22 14.65
CA THR A 113 34.35 12.27 15.75
C THR A 113 34.04 11.26 16.85
N GLY A 114 35.04 10.95 17.68
CA GLY A 114 34.88 10.07 18.83
C GLY A 114 33.92 10.59 19.91
N ALA A 115 33.54 11.87 19.87
CA ALA A 115 32.54 12.46 20.76
C ALA A 115 31.12 11.93 20.51
N GLN A 116 30.87 11.34 19.34
CA GLN A 116 29.56 10.85 18.89
C GLN A 116 29.45 9.33 18.89
N GLN A 117 30.48 8.66 19.39
CA GLN A 117 30.59 7.21 19.43
C GLN A 117 30.19 6.67 20.80
N TRP A 118 29.38 5.62 20.80
CA TRP A 118 28.81 5.02 21.99
C TRP A 118 28.83 3.49 21.87
N THR A 119 29.34 2.82 22.89
CA THR A 119 29.30 1.37 23.03
C THR A 119 28.38 1.00 24.19
N TYR A 120 27.45 0.08 23.95
CA TYR A 120 26.57 -0.42 24.99
C TYR A 120 27.15 -1.68 25.64
N ASN A 121 27.32 -1.66 26.95
CA ASN A 121 27.62 -2.85 27.74
C ASN A 121 26.30 -3.39 28.30
N SER A 122 25.79 -4.48 27.70
CA SER A 122 24.51 -5.08 28.09
C SER A 122 24.51 -5.68 29.49
N SER A 123 25.63 -6.27 29.93
CA SER A 123 25.76 -6.84 31.28
C SER A 123 25.74 -5.78 32.38
N ALA A 124 26.34 -4.62 32.11
CA ALA A 124 26.36 -3.49 33.05
C ALA A 124 25.19 -2.51 32.83
N GLN A 125 24.44 -2.66 31.72
CA GLN A 125 23.44 -1.73 31.21
C GLN A 125 23.96 -0.29 31.06
N THR A 126 25.21 -0.10 30.65
CA THR A 126 25.83 1.24 30.53
C THR A 126 26.07 1.59 29.07
N LEU A 127 25.85 2.87 28.72
CA LEU A 127 26.32 3.48 27.47
C LEU A 127 27.65 4.15 27.73
N VAL A 128 28.72 3.68 27.08
CA VAL A 128 30.10 4.15 27.27
C VAL A 128 30.51 4.93 26.04
N ASN A 129 31.04 6.15 26.21
CA ASN A 129 31.72 6.85 25.14
C ASN A 129 33.18 6.35 25.06
N PRO A 130 33.60 5.64 23.99
CA PRO A 130 34.93 5.02 23.95
C PRO A 130 36.09 6.01 24.01
N ALA A 131 35.90 7.23 23.49
CA ALA A 131 36.93 8.27 23.47
C ALA A 131 37.29 8.79 24.87
N SER A 132 36.31 8.84 25.78
CA SER A 132 36.51 9.26 27.18
C SER A 132 36.64 8.12 28.18
N GLY A 133 36.18 6.91 27.82
CA GLY A 133 36.06 5.77 28.74
C GLY A 133 35.00 5.95 29.83
N LYS A 134 34.08 6.90 29.65
CA LYS A 134 33.07 7.30 30.65
C LYS A 134 31.66 6.91 30.22
N CYS A 135 30.79 6.76 31.22
CA CYS A 135 29.42 6.34 31.03
C CYS A 135 28.48 7.53 30.92
N LEU A 136 27.43 7.39 30.11
CA LEU A 136 26.28 8.29 30.11
C LEU A 136 25.62 8.29 31.49
N ASP A 137 25.37 9.47 32.04
CA ASP A 137 25.03 9.71 33.43
C ASP A 137 23.94 10.77 33.55
N ALA A 138 22.91 10.50 34.36
CA ALA A 138 21.92 11.49 34.76
C ALA A 138 22.46 12.33 35.92
N THR A 139 22.63 13.64 35.67
CA THR A 139 23.31 14.57 36.57
C THR A 139 22.62 14.64 37.94
N GLY A 140 23.42 14.59 39.00
CA GLY A 140 22.94 14.79 40.37
C GLY A 140 22.01 13.68 40.88
N VAL A 141 21.98 12.51 40.21
CA VAL A 141 21.13 11.37 40.60
C VAL A 141 19.65 11.80 40.71
N SER A 142 19.23 12.70 39.81
CA SER A 142 17.89 13.29 39.75
C SER A 142 17.05 12.69 38.63
N SER A 143 15.80 12.34 38.93
CA SER A 143 14.82 11.84 37.95
C SER A 143 13.78 12.89 37.58
N ALA A 144 14.02 14.16 37.94
CA ALA A 144 13.15 15.27 37.55
C ALA A 144 13.22 15.52 36.03
N ASP A 145 12.09 15.91 35.44
CA ASP A 145 12.03 16.31 34.03
C ASP A 145 12.94 17.53 33.82
N GLY A 146 13.76 17.47 32.77
CA GLY A 146 14.79 18.47 32.49
C GLY A 146 16.17 18.15 33.09
N THR A 147 16.33 17.04 33.83
CA THR A 147 17.65 16.63 34.33
C THR A 147 18.60 16.40 33.16
N ARG A 148 19.69 17.16 33.07
CA ARG A 148 20.66 17.06 31.97
C ARG A 148 21.45 15.75 32.03
N LEU A 149 21.77 15.19 30.86
CA LEU A 149 22.72 14.09 30.76
C LEU A 149 24.15 14.60 30.59
N GLN A 150 25.08 13.86 31.17
CA GLN A 150 26.51 14.10 31.14
C GLN A 150 27.27 12.79 30.95
N ILE A 151 28.60 12.84 30.77
CA ILE A 151 29.47 11.69 31.00
C ILE A 151 30.08 11.73 32.41
N TRP A 152 30.22 10.58 33.04
CA TRP A 152 30.87 10.43 34.33
C TRP A 152 31.62 9.09 34.43
N THR A 153 32.54 8.98 35.38
CA THR A 153 33.22 7.71 35.68
C THR A 153 32.18 6.60 35.86
N CYS A 154 32.35 5.51 35.11
CA CYS A 154 31.43 4.38 35.13
C CYS A 154 31.36 3.75 36.53
N GLY A 155 30.15 3.62 37.05
CA GLY A 155 29.85 3.00 38.34
C GLY A 155 28.64 2.07 38.28
N THR A 156 28.12 1.71 39.44
CA THR A 156 26.97 0.80 39.59
C THR A 156 25.66 1.51 39.88
N GLY A 157 25.67 2.83 40.06
CA GLY A 157 24.48 3.64 40.35
C GLY A 157 23.43 3.56 39.24
N ALA A 158 22.15 3.60 39.64
CA ALA A 158 21.01 3.52 38.73
C ALA A 158 20.96 4.68 37.71
N ASN A 159 21.59 5.81 38.04
CA ASN A 159 21.66 7.00 37.19
C ASN A 159 22.56 6.84 35.94
N GLN A 160 23.25 5.71 35.81
CA GLN A 160 24.04 5.33 34.62
C GLN A 160 23.52 4.07 33.91
N LYS A 161 22.33 3.59 34.30
CA LYS A 161 21.73 2.37 33.74
C LYS A 161 20.71 2.75 32.67
N TRP A 162 20.93 2.23 31.47
CA TRP A 162 20.15 2.54 30.28
C TRP A 162 19.66 1.25 29.63
N VAL A 163 18.39 1.27 29.23
CA VAL A 163 17.77 0.24 28.41
C VAL A 163 17.65 0.81 27.01
N LEU A 164 18.42 0.24 26.09
CA LEU A 164 18.33 0.61 24.68
C LEU A 164 17.02 0.09 24.07
N PRO A 165 16.58 0.69 22.96
CA PRO A 165 15.58 0.08 22.11
C PRO A 165 16.01 -1.35 21.79
N THR A 166 15.28 -2.31 22.32
CA THR A 166 15.40 -3.69 21.84
C THR A 166 14.49 -3.80 20.64
N GLY A 167 14.85 -4.61 19.63
CA GLY A 167 13.98 -4.92 18.49
C GLY A 167 12.70 -5.70 18.87
N THR A 168 12.24 -5.56 20.11
CA THR A 168 11.07 -6.17 20.73
C THR A 168 10.32 -5.08 21.52
N PRO A 169 9.02 -4.84 21.27
CA PRO A 169 8.24 -3.81 21.96
C PRO A 169 8.13 -4.07 23.48
N PRO A 170 8.14 -3.04 24.35
CA PRO A 170 8.02 -3.25 25.79
C PRO A 170 6.59 -3.65 26.17
N THR A 171 6.48 -4.84 26.76
CA THR A 171 5.38 -5.27 27.63
C THR A 171 5.56 -4.64 29.02
N SER A 172 4.52 -4.02 29.54
CA SER A 172 4.38 -3.64 30.95
C SER A 172 4.31 -4.89 31.86
N SER A 173 4.91 -4.80 33.05
CA SER A 173 4.83 -5.80 34.14
C SER A 173 3.63 -5.48 35.07
N PRO A 174 3.21 -6.37 36.02
CA PRO A 174 1.86 -6.92 36.01
C PRO A 174 1.01 -6.53 37.23
N THR A 175 -0.29 -6.42 37.03
CA THR A 175 -1.32 -6.65 38.07
C THR A 175 -2.54 -7.27 37.41
N PRO A 176 -3.28 -8.17 38.10
CA PRO A 176 -3.58 -9.51 37.64
C PRO A 176 -4.70 -9.58 36.60
N THR A 177 -4.47 -10.48 35.65
CA THR A 177 -5.37 -11.28 34.81
C THR A 177 -6.89 -11.12 35.05
N PRO A 178 -7.64 -10.96 33.95
CA PRO A 178 -8.53 -12.03 33.53
C PRO A 178 -8.00 -12.71 32.26
N THR A 179 -8.12 -14.03 32.25
CA THR A 179 -7.62 -14.96 31.25
C THR A 179 -8.20 -14.66 29.86
N GLY A 180 -7.31 -14.37 28.91
CA GLY A 180 -7.62 -14.31 27.49
C GLY A 180 -6.33 -14.30 26.68
N THR A 181 -6.07 -15.38 25.94
CA THR A 181 -4.92 -15.58 25.07
C THR A 181 -4.94 -14.59 23.90
N ALA A 182 -4.36 -13.40 24.04
CA ALA A 182 -4.15 -12.50 22.90
C ALA A 182 -2.76 -12.75 22.30
N ASN A 183 -2.71 -13.35 21.11
CA ASN A 183 -1.48 -13.43 20.33
C ASN A 183 -1.03 -11.99 19.97
N PRO A 184 0.25 -11.63 20.13
CA PRO A 184 0.74 -10.31 19.74
C PRO A 184 0.51 -10.10 18.24
N ALA A 185 0.16 -8.87 17.85
CA ALA A 185 -0.06 -8.54 16.45
C ALA A 185 1.18 -8.89 15.61
N PRO A 186 1.01 -9.50 14.42
CA PRO A 186 2.11 -9.68 13.50
C PRO A 186 2.79 -8.34 13.20
N ASN A 187 4.10 -8.36 13.00
CA ASN A 187 4.80 -7.15 12.58
C ASN A 187 4.39 -6.78 11.15
N PHE A 188 3.51 -5.80 10.98
CA PHE A 188 3.11 -5.30 9.66
C PHE A 188 4.01 -4.16 9.14
N GLY A 189 5.09 -3.82 9.86
CA GLY A 189 5.96 -2.70 9.54
C GLY A 189 5.42 -1.35 10.02
N PRO A 190 6.24 -0.29 9.90
CA PRO A 190 5.99 1.01 10.55
C PRO A 190 4.84 1.81 9.92
N ASN A 191 4.44 1.46 8.70
CA ASN A 191 3.42 2.17 7.94
C ASN A 191 2.00 1.63 8.20
N VAL A 192 1.88 0.60 9.05
CA VAL A 192 0.61 0.10 9.54
C VAL A 192 0.39 0.61 10.96
N VAL A 193 -0.65 1.42 11.12
CA VAL A 193 -1.05 1.99 12.40
C VAL A 193 -2.28 1.23 12.89
N ILE A 194 -2.19 0.60 14.05
CA ILE A 194 -3.29 -0.19 14.63
C ILE A 194 -3.76 0.48 15.92
N PHE A 195 -4.99 0.95 15.93
CA PHE A 195 -5.65 1.51 17.11
C PHE A 195 -6.43 0.43 17.85
N ASP A 196 -6.35 0.48 19.17
CA ASP A 196 -7.05 -0.39 20.10
C ASP A 196 -8.07 0.44 20.91
N PRO A 197 -9.25 -0.09 21.27
CA PRO A 197 -10.26 0.68 22.00
C PRO A 197 -9.80 1.19 23.37
N SER A 198 -8.73 0.62 23.94
CA SER A 198 -8.11 1.12 25.18
C SER A 198 -7.33 2.43 24.99
N MET A 199 -6.98 2.80 23.75
CA MET A 199 -6.29 4.05 23.46
C MET A 199 -7.25 5.24 23.61
N SER A 200 -6.77 6.34 24.19
CA SER A 200 -7.60 7.53 24.32
C SER A 200 -7.95 8.13 22.94
N SER A 201 -9.17 8.65 22.80
CA SER A 201 -9.61 9.30 21.56
C SER A 201 -8.66 10.43 21.14
N SER A 202 -8.11 11.22 22.08
CA SER A 202 -7.17 12.29 21.76
C SER A 202 -5.84 11.78 21.21
N THR A 203 -5.34 10.65 21.74
CA THR A 203 -4.14 9.98 21.19
C THR A 203 -4.38 9.49 19.77
N ILE A 204 -5.53 8.82 19.55
CA ILE A 204 -5.92 8.35 18.21
C ILE A 204 -6.04 9.55 17.25
N GLN A 205 -6.77 10.59 17.65
CA GLN A 205 -7.00 11.78 16.84
C GLN A 205 -5.71 12.49 16.48
N SER A 206 -4.78 12.64 17.43
CA SER A 206 -3.48 13.25 17.17
C SER A 206 -2.70 12.50 16.09
N ARG A 207 -2.73 11.15 16.13
CA ARG A 207 -2.08 10.32 15.13
C ARG A 207 -2.78 10.41 13.77
N LEU A 208 -4.12 10.40 13.74
CA LEU A 208 -4.91 10.60 12.53
C LEU A 208 -4.58 11.94 11.86
N ASN A 209 -4.59 13.02 12.63
CA ASN A 209 -4.26 14.36 12.15
C ASN A 209 -2.83 14.45 11.58
N THR A 210 -1.89 13.73 12.19
CA THR A 210 -0.49 13.68 11.70
C THR A 210 -0.40 12.99 10.35
N ILE A 211 -1.10 11.87 10.16
CA ILE A 211 -1.11 11.16 8.89
C ILE A 211 -1.82 12.00 7.83
N PHE A 212 -2.98 12.56 8.16
CA PHE A 212 -3.73 13.40 7.25
C PHE A 212 -2.93 14.63 6.80
N SER A 213 -2.29 15.36 7.71
CA SER A 213 -1.50 16.55 7.33
C SER A 213 -0.32 16.21 6.41
N GLN A 214 0.27 15.02 6.56
CA GLN A 214 1.30 14.52 5.65
C GLN A 214 0.73 14.12 4.29
N GLN A 215 -0.49 13.59 4.26
CA GLN A 215 -1.04 12.94 3.07
C GLN A 215 -2.07 13.77 2.31
N GLN A 216 -2.60 14.85 2.87
CA GLN A 216 -3.71 15.62 2.32
C GLN A 216 -3.43 16.12 0.89
N SER A 217 -2.22 16.64 0.64
CA SER A 217 -1.77 17.14 -0.66
C SER A 217 -0.63 16.29 -1.27
N ASN A 218 -0.33 15.12 -0.69
CA ASN A 218 0.79 14.28 -1.10
C ASN A 218 0.43 13.36 -2.28
N GLN A 219 0.00 13.96 -3.38
CA GLN A 219 -0.52 13.25 -4.52
C GLN A 219 0.49 12.28 -5.14
N PHE A 220 1.77 12.64 -5.25
CA PHE A 220 2.78 11.81 -5.93
C PHE A 220 3.93 11.32 -5.03
N GLY A 221 3.87 11.56 -3.72
CA GLY A 221 4.90 11.07 -2.80
C GLY A 221 4.88 9.57 -2.58
N SER A 222 5.91 9.08 -1.91
CA SER A 222 6.13 7.65 -1.64
C SER A 222 5.53 7.18 -0.32
N ALA A 223 5.07 8.09 0.54
CA ALA A 223 4.45 7.72 1.81
C ALA A 223 3.13 6.97 1.57
N ARG A 224 2.92 5.90 2.35
CA ARG A 224 1.78 4.98 2.30
C ARG A 224 1.37 4.65 3.72
N TYR A 225 0.07 4.58 4.00
CA TYR A 225 -0.43 4.22 5.32
C TYR A 225 -1.62 3.26 5.25
N ALA A 226 -1.62 2.27 6.12
CA ALA A 226 -2.82 1.55 6.51
C ALA A 226 -3.17 1.92 7.96
N VAL A 227 -4.35 2.49 8.15
CA VAL A 227 -4.88 2.91 9.44
C VAL A 227 -5.97 1.92 9.83
N MET A 228 -5.69 1.11 10.84
CA MET A 228 -6.52 -0.02 11.22
C MET A 228 -7.10 0.19 12.61
N PHE A 229 -8.37 -0.17 12.77
CA PHE A 229 -9.07 -0.14 14.04
C PHE A 229 -9.43 -1.57 14.44
N LYS A 230 -8.99 -2.01 15.63
CA LYS A 230 -9.44 -3.28 16.19
C LYS A 230 -10.94 -3.25 16.50
N PRO A 231 -11.59 -4.42 16.65
CA PRO A 231 -12.97 -4.47 17.12
C PRO A 231 -13.20 -3.63 18.38
N GLY A 232 -14.20 -2.77 18.35
CA GLY A 232 -14.56 -1.86 19.43
C GLY A 232 -15.19 -0.56 18.92
N THR A 233 -15.29 0.42 19.81
CA THR A 233 -15.92 1.71 19.54
C THR A 233 -14.95 2.85 19.79
N TYR A 234 -14.93 3.81 18.89
CA TYR A 234 -14.03 4.95 18.87
C TYR A 234 -14.82 6.23 18.71
N SER A 235 -14.31 7.35 19.20
CA SER A 235 -14.93 8.67 19.05
C SER A 235 -13.94 9.60 18.38
N ASN A 236 -13.88 9.57 17.04
CA ASN A 236 -12.80 10.15 16.26
C ASN A 236 -13.29 10.65 14.90
N ASP A 237 -12.62 11.67 14.39
CA ASP A 237 -12.81 12.20 13.06
C ASP A 237 -11.65 11.74 12.16
N VAL A 238 -11.93 10.90 11.18
CA VAL A 238 -10.91 10.26 10.33
C VAL A 238 -10.96 10.88 8.94
N ASN A 239 -10.24 11.99 8.74
CA ASN A 239 -10.06 12.56 7.41
C ASN A 239 -8.97 11.79 6.63
N VAL A 240 -9.29 11.37 5.41
CA VAL A 240 -8.48 10.43 4.63
C VAL A 240 -7.78 11.13 3.47
N GLY A 241 -6.46 11.30 3.59
CA GLY A 241 -5.60 11.86 2.55
C GLY A 241 -5.18 10.84 1.48
N PHE A 242 -4.26 11.24 0.59
CA PHE A 242 -3.68 10.34 -0.41
C PHE A 242 -3.01 9.12 0.24
N TYR A 243 -3.00 8.01 -0.49
CA TYR A 243 -2.39 6.73 -0.13
C TYR A 243 -2.65 6.25 1.31
N THR A 244 -3.86 6.51 1.78
CA THR A 244 -4.31 6.13 3.11
C THR A 244 -5.46 5.16 2.97
N HIS A 245 -5.31 3.97 3.56
CA HIS A 245 -6.34 2.94 3.61
C HIS A 245 -6.81 2.80 5.05
N VAL A 246 -8.05 3.17 5.32
CA VAL A 246 -8.68 3.04 6.63
C VAL A 246 -9.45 1.72 6.68
N LEU A 247 -9.19 0.88 7.69
CA LEU A 247 -9.84 -0.43 7.84
C LEU A 247 -10.32 -0.71 9.26
N GLY A 248 -11.48 -1.36 9.37
CA GLY A 248 -11.83 -2.11 10.57
C GLY A 248 -11.32 -3.55 10.51
N LEU A 249 -10.80 -4.06 11.63
CA LEU A 249 -10.31 -5.43 11.79
C LEU A 249 -11.38 -6.36 12.40
N GLY A 250 -12.65 -6.00 12.27
CA GLY A 250 -13.78 -6.85 12.62
C GLY A 250 -14.07 -7.93 11.58
N PHE A 251 -14.81 -8.97 11.95
CA PHE A 251 -15.36 -9.87 10.93
C PHE A 251 -16.53 -9.22 10.17
N SER A 252 -17.29 -8.37 10.87
CA SER A 252 -18.36 -7.53 10.34
C SER A 252 -18.02 -6.04 10.54
N PRO A 253 -18.51 -5.13 9.67
CA PRO A 253 -18.34 -3.69 9.85
C PRO A 253 -18.82 -3.18 11.20
N ASP A 254 -19.90 -3.76 11.73
CA ASP A 254 -20.46 -3.38 13.04
C ASP A 254 -19.59 -3.78 14.24
N ASN A 255 -18.54 -4.58 14.04
CA ASN A 255 -17.58 -4.85 15.11
C ASN A 255 -16.63 -3.69 15.36
N VAL A 256 -16.52 -2.73 14.44
CA VAL A 256 -15.68 -1.53 14.57
C VAL A 256 -16.58 -0.32 14.31
N THR A 257 -16.85 0.49 15.34
CA THR A 257 -17.70 1.69 15.20
C THR A 257 -16.89 2.96 15.45
N ILE A 258 -16.93 3.89 14.49
CA ILE A 258 -16.42 5.25 14.63
C ILE A 258 -17.60 6.19 14.89
N ASN A 259 -17.71 6.74 16.11
CA ASN A 259 -18.59 7.85 16.44
C ASN A 259 -17.90 9.16 16.02
N GLY A 260 -18.29 9.70 14.88
CA GLY A 260 -17.54 10.73 14.15
C GLY A 260 -17.64 10.45 12.65
N GLY A 261 -16.59 10.73 11.87
CA GLY A 261 -16.60 10.53 10.42
C GLY A 261 -15.43 9.69 9.94
N VAL A 262 -15.60 9.04 8.78
CA VAL A 262 -14.50 8.48 7.99
C VAL A 262 -14.63 9.03 6.59
N HIS A 263 -14.02 10.19 6.38
CA HIS A 263 -14.41 11.10 5.31
C HIS A 263 -13.25 11.57 4.46
N VAL A 264 -13.60 12.11 3.29
CA VAL A 264 -12.67 12.75 2.36
C VAL A 264 -13.23 14.11 2.00
N GLU A 265 -12.36 15.11 2.10
CA GLU A 265 -12.60 16.50 1.74
C GLU A 265 -11.77 16.92 0.51
N ALA A 266 -12.20 17.99 -0.16
CA ALA A 266 -11.50 18.58 -1.30
C ALA A 266 -10.90 19.98 -0.99
N ASP A 267 -10.86 20.37 0.28
CA ASP A 267 -10.32 21.65 0.75
C ASP A 267 -8.92 21.96 0.21
N TRP A 268 -8.06 20.95 0.11
CA TRP A 268 -6.66 21.11 -0.35
C TRP A 268 -6.57 21.64 -1.79
N PHE A 269 -7.64 21.45 -2.57
CA PHE A 269 -7.74 21.90 -3.95
C PHE A 269 -8.99 22.76 -4.17
N GLY A 270 -9.38 23.55 -3.16
CA GLY A 270 -10.43 24.56 -3.26
C GLY A 270 -11.82 23.99 -3.53
N GLY A 271 -12.12 22.81 -2.99
CA GLY A 271 -13.40 22.10 -3.20
C GLY A 271 -13.42 21.25 -4.48
N ASN A 272 -12.38 21.29 -5.30
CA ASN A 272 -12.27 20.45 -6.49
C ASN A 272 -11.76 19.04 -6.12
N ALA A 273 -12.65 18.06 -6.14
CA ALA A 273 -12.34 16.67 -5.83
C ALA A 273 -11.80 15.86 -7.01
N THR A 274 -11.60 16.45 -8.21
CA THR A 274 -11.14 15.73 -9.42
C THR A 274 -9.77 15.07 -9.27
N GLN A 275 -9.03 15.37 -8.19
CA GLN A 275 -7.74 14.75 -7.88
C GLN A 275 -7.72 13.95 -6.57
N ASN A 276 -8.87 13.72 -5.93
CA ASN A 276 -8.97 12.94 -4.70
C ASN A 276 -8.87 11.43 -4.96
N PHE A 277 -7.67 10.97 -5.33
CA PHE A 277 -7.35 9.60 -5.72
C PHE A 277 -6.76 8.76 -4.57
N TRP A 278 -6.51 7.48 -4.88
CA TRP A 278 -5.61 6.54 -4.17
C TRP A 278 -5.83 6.49 -2.66
N ARG A 279 -7.04 6.19 -2.22
CA ARG A 279 -7.37 6.04 -0.79
C ARG A 279 -8.47 5.01 -0.63
N ALA A 280 -8.73 4.51 0.57
CA ALA A 280 -9.77 3.51 0.74
C ALA A 280 -10.36 3.55 2.15
N ALA A 281 -11.63 3.19 2.26
CA ALA A 281 -12.29 2.89 3.52
C ALA A 281 -12.94 1.50 3.45
N GLU A 282 -12.69 0.67 4.46
CA GLU A 282 -13.12 -0.72 4.42
C GLU A 282 -13.54 -1.30 5.80
N ASN A 283 -14.63 -2.06 5.81
CA ASN A 283 -15.01 -2.98 6.90
C ASN A 283 -15.17 -2.33 8.28
N LEU A 284 -15.82 -1.16 8.35
CA LEU A 284 -16.16 -0.49 9.60
C LEU A 284 -17.52 0.20 9.52
N SER A 285 -18.07 0.55 10.68
CA SER A 285 -19.28 1.34 10.82
C SER A 285 -18.96 2.77 11.26
N VAL A 286 -19.74 3.73 10.76
CA VAL A 286 -19.63 5.14 11.09
C VAL A 286 -20.98 5.62 11.62
N ASN A 287 -20.94 6.37 12.73
CA ASN A 287 -22.06 7.12 13.27
C ASN A 287 -21.74 8.62 13.09
N PRO A 288 -22.12 9.24 11.96
CA PRO A 288 -21.78 10.63 11.65
C PRO A 288 -22.40 11.59 12.66
N THR A 289 -21.59 12.46 13.28
CA THR A 289 -22.06 13.40 14.30
C THR A 289 -23.13 14.36 13.78
N SER A 290 -23.06 14.73 12.49
CA SER A 290 -24.03 15.59 11.81
C SER A 290 -25.22 14.81 11.20
N GLY A 291 -25.20 13.48 11.31
CA GLY A 291 -26.09 12.58 10.57
C GLY A 291 -25.71 12.35 9.10
N THR A 292 -24.65 13.00 8.58
CA THR A 292 -24.15 12.81 7.22
C THR A 292 -22.63 12.66 7.20
N ASP A 293 -22.12 11.58 6.63
CA ASP A 293 -20.69 11.41 6.33
C ASP A 293 -20.38 11.93 4.91
N ARG A 294 -19.09 12.14 4.59
CA ARG A 294 -18.68 12.63 3.28
C ARG A 294 -17.57 11.79 2.66
N TRP A 295 -17.72 11.41 1.40
CA TRP A 295 -16.69 10.71 0.64
C TRP A 295 -16.47 11.40 -0.71
N ALA A 296 -15.93 12.63 -0.66
CA ALA A 296 -15.71 13.47 -1.83
C ALA A 296 -14.47 13.04 -2.62
N VAL A 297 -14.61 11.98 -3.43
CA VAL A 297 -13.48 11.32 -4.12
C VAL A 297 -13.59 11.38 -5.64
N SER A 298 -12.50 11.00 -6.31
CA SER A 298 -12.53 10.62 -7.72
C SER A 298 -12.14 9.13 -7.91
N GLN A 299 -11.37 8.77 -8.93
CA GLN A 299 -11.02 7.38 -9.24
C GLN A 299 -10.08 6.75 -8.18
N ALA A 300 -10.02 5.41 -8.15
CA ALA A 300 -9.20 4.61 -7.23
C ALA A 300 -9.41 4.93 -5.74
N ALA A 301 -10.66 5.16 -5.35
CA ALA A 301 -11.05 5.49 -3.99
C ALA A 301 -12.19 4.59 -3.46
N PRO A 302 -11.98 3.26 -3.35
CA PRO A 302 -13.04 2.33 -3.00
C PRO A 302 -13.61 2.56 -1.60
N TYR A 303 -14.94 2.47 -1.50
CA TYR A 303 -15.69 2.49 -0.24
C TYR A 303 -16.41 1.15 -0.07
N ARG A 304 -15.77 0.21 0.63
CA ARG A 304 -16.17 -1.20 0.65
C ARG A 304 -16.61 -1.66 2.02
N ARG A 305 -17.68 -2.44 2.08
CA ARG A 305 -18.07 -3.13 3.32
C ARG A 305 -18.23 -2.14 4.49
N MET A 306 -18.85 -1.00 4.22
CA MET A 306 -19.05 0.05 5.21
C MET A 306 -20.46 -0.01 5.77
N HIS A 307 -20.66 0.47 7.00
CA HIS A 307 -21.98 0.73 7.55
C HIS A 307 -22.09 2.18 7.99
N VAL A 308 -22.75 3.03 7.21
CA VAL A 308 -23.00 4.42 7.61
C VAL A 308 -24.37 4.50 8.24
N ARG A 309 -24.42 4.76 9.56
CA ARG A 309 -25.66 4.93 10.32
C ARG A 309 -26.17 6.37 10.18
N GLY A 310 -26.45 6.75 8.94
CA GLY A 310 -26.78 8.11 8.54
C GLY A 310 -26.80 8.26 7.02
N ASN A 311 -26.62 9.49 6.55
CA ASN A 311 -26.51 9.81 5.12
C ASN A 311 -25.06 9.79 4.65
N LEU A 312 -24.86 9.77 3.33
CA LEU A 312 -23.54 9.89 2.70
C LEU A 312 -23.58 10.92 1.56
N GLN A 313 -22.69 11.91 1.61
CA GLN A 313 -22.47 12.87 0.53
C GLN A 313 -21.21 12.48 -0.26
N LEU A 314 -21.28 12.53 -1.59
CA LEU A 314 -20.18 12.10 -2.46
C LEU A 314 -19.37 13.24 -3.09
N ASP A 315 -19.69 14.49 -2.79
CA ASP A 315 -19.00 15.67 -3.29
C ASP A 315 -18.68 16.66 -2.15
N ASP A 316 -17.89 17.68 -2.50
CA ASP A 316 -17.55 18.80 -1.62
C ASP A 316 -17.83 20.14 -2.31
N GLY A 317 -18.92 20.19 -3.09
CA GLY A 317 -19.43 21.39 -3.77
C GLY A 317 -18.73 21.78 -5.08
N GLY A 318 -17.48 21.38 -5.31
CA GLY A 318 -16.76 21.57 -6.58
C GLY A 318 -16.90 20.40 -7.56
N TRP A 319 -16.02 20.32 -8.57
CA TRP A 319 -16.04 19.19 -9.52
C TRP A 319 -15.60 17.88 -8.85
N SER A 320 -16.18 16.76 -9.28
CA SER A 320 -15.86 15.43 -8.75
C SER A 320 -16.09 14.34 -9.80
N SER A 321 -15.22 13.33 -9.85
CA SER A 321 -15.17 12.31 -10.92
C SER A 321 -14.96 10.89 -10.36
N GLY A 322 -15.71 10.57 -9.32
CA GLY A 322 -15.77 9.24 -8.72
C GLY A 322 -16.53 8.25 -9.60
N GLY A 323 -16.88 7.09 -9.09
CA GLY A 323 -16.48 6.52 -7.82
C GLY A 323 -17.04 5.11 -7.67
N PHE A 324 -16.70 4.46 -6.56
CA PHE A 324 -16.99 3.04 -6.38
C PHE A 324 -17.43 2.72 -4.94
N ILE A 325 -18.64 2.15 -4.80
CA ILE A 325 -19.17 1.59 -3.56
C ILE A 325 -19.50 0.11 -3.77
N ALA A 326 -19.09 -0.74 -2.84
CA ALA A 326 -19.47 -2.16 -2.86
C ALA A 326 -19.68 -2.75 -1.47
N ASP A 327 -20.58 -3.72 -1.37
CA ASP A 327 -20.83 -4.48 -0.12
C ASP A 327 -21.24 -3.60 1.07
N THR A 328 -21.80 -2.42 0.83
CA THR A 328 -21.98 -1.36 1.84
C THR A 328 -23.44 -1.17 2.22
N VAL A 329 -23.70 -0.80 3.48
CA VAL A 329 -25.00 -0.39 3.99
C VAL A 329 -24.96 1.09 4.39
N ILE A 330 -25.88 1.89 3.86
CA ILE A 330 -26.10 3.28 4.28
C ILE A 330 -27.54 3.40 4.77
N ASP A 331 -27.77 3.61 6.06
CA ASP A 331 -29.13 3.62 6.61
C ASP A 331 -30.01 4.72 6.00
N GLY A 332 -29.40 5.86 5.67
CA GLY A 332 -30.07 7.03 5.12
C GLY A 332 -29.97 7.17 3.60
N GLN A 333 -29.86 8.42 3.16
CA GLN A 333 -29.76 8.81 1.76
C GLN A 333 -28.30 8.95 1.32
N ILE A 334 -28.00 8.49 0.11
CA ILE A 334 -26.80 8.92 -0.61
C ILE A 334 -27.13 10.09 -1.52
N ARG A 335 -26.34 11.17 -1.44
CA ARG A 335 -26.38 12.30 -2.36
C ARG A 335 -25.10 12.31 -3.21
N SER A 336 -25.26 12.14 -4.53
CA SER A 336 -24.12 12.20 -5.45
C SER A 336 -23.51 13.61 -5.56
N GLY A 337 -24.33 14.64 -5.39
CA GLY A 337 -23.93 16.03 -5.62
C GLY A 337 -23.40 16.23 -7.04
N SER A 338 -22.23 16.87 -7.18
CA SER A 338 -21.61 17.18 -8.47
C SER A 338 -20.97 16.00 -9.21
N GLN A 339 -20.94 14.80 -8.59
CA GLN A 339 -20.27 13.62 -9.14
C GLN A 339 -20.68 13.36 -10.59
N GLN A 340 -19.69 13.30 -11.49
CA GLN A 340 -19.92 13.08 -12.92
C GLN A 340 -20.53 11.69 -13.18
N GLN A 341 -20.01 10.67 -12.53
CA GLN A 341 -20.46 9.30 -12.65
C GLN A 341 -20.24 8.54 -11.34
N TRP A 342 -20.84 7.35 -11.21
CA TRP A 342 -20.62 6.49 -10.06
C TRP A 342 -21.03 5.04 -10.35
N LEU A 343 -20.29 4.07 -9.81
CA LEU A 343 -20.76 2.68 -9.70
C LEU A 343 -21.01 2.33 -8.23
N SER A 344 -22.18 1.77 -7.98
CA SER A 344 -22.46 1.06 -6.74
C SER A 344 -22.93 -0.36 -7.01
N ARG A 345 -22.46 -1.32 -6.23
CA ARG A 345 -22.91 -2.71 -6.36
C ARG A 345 -23.10 -3.45 -5.03
N ASN A 346 -23.95 -4.48 -5.04
CA ASN A 346 -24.19 -5.38 -3.90
C ASN A 346 -24.30 -4.63 -2.57
N SER A 347 -25.09 -3.56 -2.56
CA SER A 347 -25.17 -2.64 -1.43
C SER A 347 -26.63 -2.42 -1.05
N ARG A 348 -26.86 -1.78 0.08
CA ARG A 348 -28.19 -1.38 0.52
C ARG A 348 -28.16 0.06 1.01
N TRP A 349 -29.18 0.83 0.65
CA TRP A 349 -29.38 2.13 1.27
C TRP A 349 -30.85 2.53 1.34
N GLY A 350 -31.15 3.59 2.10
CA GLY A 350 -32.50 4.14 2.21
C GLY A 350 -32.97 4.77 0.90
N SER A 351 -32.19 5.67 0.31
CA SER A 351 -32.48 6.27 -1.00
C SER A 351 -31.23 6.84 -1.67
N TRP A 352 -31.36 7.17 -2.96
CA TRP A 352 -30.34 7.89 -3.73
C TRP A 352 -30.93 9.19 -4.29
N THR A 353 -30.13 10.26 -4.29
CA THR A 353 -30.44 11.51 -4.98
C THR A 353 -29.20 12.07 -5.67
N GLY A 354 -29.44 12.90 -6.69
CA GLY A 354 -28.40 13.51 -7.50
C GLY A 354 -27.95 12.64 -8.68
N GLN A 355 -27.54 13.31 -9.74
CA GLN A 355 -27.08 12.72 -10.97
C GLN A 355 -26.19 13.72 -11.71
N ASN A 356 -25.39 13.21 -12.64
CA ASN A 356 -24.78 14.03 -13.66
C ASN A 356 -24.82 13.27 -14.99
N TRP A 357 -23.79 12.48 -15.32
CA TRP A 357 -23.70 11.80 -16.61
C TRP A 357 -24.05 10.31 -16.56
N ASN A 358 -23.60 9.58 -15.54
CA ASN A 358 -23.71 8.12 -15.53
C ASN A 358 -23.70 7.52 -14.11
N MET A 359 -24.86 7.31 -13.49
CA MET A 359 -24.94 6.60 -12.21
C MET A 359 -25.43 5.17 -12.44
N VAL A 360 -24.60 4.20 -12.05
CA VAL A 360 -24.82 2.78 -12.31
C VAL A 360 -24.98 2.02 -11.00
N PHE A 361 -26.02 1.20 -10.93
CA PHE A 361 -26.39 0.41 -9.76
C PHE A 361 -26.51 -1.06 -10.16
N VAL A 362 -25.79 -1.96 -9.49
CA VAL A 362 -25.82 -3.40 -9.80
C VAL A 362 -26.06 -4.23 -8.54
N GLY A 363 -27.23 -4.85 -8.42
CA GLY A 363 -27.57 -5.61 -7.21
C GLY A 363 -27.69 -4.73 -5.98
N VAL A 364 -28.20 -3.50 -6.13
CA VAL A 364 -28.33 -2.55 -5.03
C VAL A 364 -29.79 -2.45 -4.57
N GLN A 365 -30.00 -2.67 -3.28
CA GLN A 365 -31.29 -2.48 -2.63
C GLN A 365 -31.48 -1.01 -2.26
N GLY A 366 -32.61 -0.41 -2.67
CA GLY A 366 -32.87 1.03 -2.50
C GLY A 366 -32.30 1.90 -3.63
N ALA A 367 -31.73 1.30 -4.68
CA ALA A 367 -31.37 2.03 -5.90
C ALA A 367 -32.60 2.57 -6.63
N PRO A 368 -32.48 3.71 -7.34
CA PRO A 368 -33.56 4.20 -8.19
C PRO A 368 -33.82 3.23 -9.34
N ALA A 369 -35.05 3.23 -9.87
CA ALA A 369 -35.37 2.46 -11.06
C ALA A 369 -34.53 2.92 -12.25
N ASN A 370 -34.29 2.00 -13.20
CA ASN A 370 -33.59 2.33 -14.44
C ASN A 370 -34.36 3.40 -15.22
N SER A 371 -33.69 4.48 -15.61
CA SER A 371 -34.35 5.65 -16.23
C SER A 371 -33.49 6.36 -17.28
N PHE A 372 -32.34 5.82 -17.65
CA PHE A 372 -31.54 6.36 -18.75
C PHE A 372 -32.41 6.55 -20.01
N PRO A 373 -32.36 7.72 -20.68
CA PRO A 373 -31.35 8.76 -20.56
C PRO A 373 -31.58 9.82 -19.46
N SER A 374 -32.79 9.97 -18.91
CA SER A 374 -33.10 11.06 -17.98
C SER A 374 -34.08 10.64 -16.87
N PRO A 375 -33.66 10.62 -15.60
CA PRO A 375 -32.27 10.82 -15.16
C PRO A 375 -31.35 9.67 -15.62
N PRO A 376 -30.03 9.89 -15.78
CA PRO A 376 -29.11 8.90 -16.37
C PRO A 376 -28.72 7.82 -15.36
N TYR A 377 -29.73 7.08 -14.89
CA TYR A 377 -29.58 5.93 -14.01
C TYR A 377 -29.65 4.64 -14.80
N THR A 378 -28.60 3.83 -14.70
CA THR A 378 -28.57 2.46 -15.19
C THR A 378 -28.68 1.52 -14.00
N THR A 379 -29.78 0.77 -13.90
CA THR A 379 -30.03 -0.12 -12.74
C THR A 379 -30.20 -1.56 -13.19
N VAL A 380 -29.30 -2.43 -12.70
CA VAL A 380 -29.28 -3.87 -12.94
C VAL A 380 -29.62 -4.59 -11.64
N GLY A 381 -30.62 -5.47 -11.66
CA GLY A 381 -31.19 -6.05 -10.44
C GLY A 381 -30.24 -6.93 -9.61
N SER A 382 -29.21 -7.50 -10.23
CA SER A 382 -28.21 -8.34 -9.57
C SER A 382 -26.89 -8.39 -10.34
N ALA A 383 -25.78 -8.57 -9.63
CA ALA A 383 -24.49 -8.90 -10.23
C ALA A 383 -24.46 -10.40 -10.61
N PRO A 384 -24.33 -10.77 -11.91
CA PRO A 384 -24.48 -12.17 -12.34
C PRO A 384 -23.50 -13.13 -11.68
N VAL A 385 -22.23 -12.73 -11.56
CA VAL A 385 -21.16 -13.47 -10.90
C VAL A 385 -20.23 -12.46 -10.25
N ILE A 386 -19.96 -12.61 -8.95
CA ILE A 386 -19.10 -11.70 -8.20
C ILE A 386 -18.57 -12.38 -6.94
N ARG A 387 -17.40 -11.95 -6.49
CA ARG A 387 -16.82 -12.29 -5.19
C ARG A 387 -16.44 -10.98 -4.52
N GLU A 388 -16.68 -10.85 -3.22
CA GLU A 388 -16.20 -9.66 -2.49
C GLU A 388 -14.70 -9.77 -2.21
N LYS A 389 -14.04 -8.61 -2.05
CA LYS A 389 -12.60 -8.53 -1.83
C LYS A 389 -12.18 -9.25 -0.54
N PRO A 390 -11.07 -10.02 -0.53
CA PRO A 390 -10.49 -10.51 0.72
C PRO A 390 -10.07 -9.37 1.66
N PHE A 391 -10.23 -9.57 2.97
CA PHE A 391 -9.89 -8.56 3.98
C PHE A 391 -9.26 -9.17 5.23
N LEU A 392 -8.38 -8.38 5.85
CA LEU A 392 -7.72 -8.71 7.11
C LEU A 392 -8.69 -8.46 8.27
N TYR A 393 -8.79 -9.40 9.22
CA TYR A 393 -9.58 -9.24 10.43
C TYR A 393 -8.95 -9.98 11.62
N ILE A 394 -9.46 -9.69 12.81
CA ILE A 394 -9.10 -10.36 14.07
C ILE A 394 -10.30 -11.21 14.51
N ASP A 395 -10.07 -12.50 14.78
CA ASP A 395 -11.10 -13.39 15.29
C ASP A 395 -11.36 -13.20 16.80
N GLY A 396 -12.37 -13.89 17.34
CA GLY A 396 -12.72 -13.81 18.76
C GLY A 396 -11.62 -14.31 19.72
N SER A 397 -10.58 -14.97 19.21
CA SER A 397 -9.41 -15.41 19.97
C SER A 397 -8.21 -14.47 19.79
N GLY A 398 -8.37 -13.34 19.11
CA GLY A 398 -7.30 -12.36 18.89
C GLY A 398 -6.34 -12.73 17.76
N ASN A 399 -6.62 -13.77 16.96
CA ASN A 399 -5.74 -14.14 15.85
C ASN A 399 -6.06 -13.33 14.61
N TYR A 400 -5.01 -12.92 13.90
CA TYR A 400 -5.13 -12.28 12.61
C TYR A 400 -5.39 -13.32 11.52
N ASN A 401 -6.39 -13.04 10.69
CA ASN A 401 -6.83 -13.88 9.60
C ASN A 401 -7.16 -13.02 8.38
N VAL A 402 -7.07 -13.59 7.19
CA VAL A 402 -7.63 -13.00 5.97
C VAL A 402 -8.89 -13.79 5.62
N PHE A 403 -10.05 -13.13 5.65
CA PHE A 403 -11.28 -13.72 5.17
C PHE A 403 -11.33 -13.63 3.64
N VAL A 404 -11.67 -14.73 2.98
CA VAL A 404 -11.84 -14.86 1.53
C VAL A 404 -13.32 -15.15 1.28
N PRO A 405 -14.11 -14.13 0.89
CA PRO A 405 -15.52 -14.30 0.59
C PRO A 405 -15.76 -15.33 -0.52
N ALA A 406 -16.85 -16.09 -0.41
CA ALA A 406 -17.26 -17.04 -1.43
C ALA A 406 -17.70 -16.34 -2.72
N LEU A 407 -17.61 -17.06 -3.85
CA LEU A 407 -18.23 -16.66 -5.10
C LEU A 407 -19.75 -16.64 -4.94
N ARG A 408 -20.41 -15.60 -5.46
CA ARG A 408 -21.87 -15.47 -5.49
C ARG A 408 -22.33 -15.29 -6.93
N THR A 409 -23.49 -15.88 -7.22
CA THR A 409 -24.20 -15.70 -8.49
C THR A 409 -25.48 -14.92 -8.23
N ASN A 410 -25.89 -14.07 -9.18
CA ASN A 410 -27.07 -13.22 -9.07
C ASN A 410 -27.11 -12.45 -7.73
N ALA A 411 -25.96 -11.91 -7.33
CA ALA A 411 -25.80 -11.25 -6.04
C ALA A 411 -26.56 -9.91 -5.99
N SER A 412 -27.19 -9.65 -4.86
CA SER A 412 -27.85 -8.39 -4.55
C SER A 412 -27.77 -8.14 -3.05
N GLY A 413 -27.60 -6.87 -2.66
CA GLY A 413 -27.39 -6.47 -1.27
C GLY A 413 -26.02 -6.86 -0.70
N ALA A 414 -25.73 -6.29 0.47
CA ALA A 414 -24.51 -6.55 1.22
C ALA A 414 -24.45 -8.00 1.75
N THR A 415 -23.25 -8.56 1.84
CA THR A 415 -22.97 -9.94 2.27
C THR A 415 -23.16 -10.18 3.76
N TRP A 416 -23.11 -9.14 4.57
CA TRP A 416 -22.91 -9.22 6.02
C TRP A 416 -24.06 -8.64 6.84
N SER A 417 -24.93 -7.83 6.24
CA SER A 417 -26.02 -7.16 6.98
C SER A 417 -27.10 -8.18 7.34
N GLY A 418 -27.19 -8.54 8.62
CA GLY A 418 -28.10 -9.59 9.11
C GLY A 418 -27.73 -11.01 8.68
N LEU A 419 -26.52 -11.19 8.13
CA LEU A 419 -26.04 -12.46 7.57
C LEU A 419 -24.60 -12.72 8.02
N THR A 420 -24.21 -14.00 8.04
CA THR A 420 -22.79 -14.37 8.10
C THR A 420 -22.32 -14.62 6.66
N PRO A 421 -21.36 -13.82 6.14
CA PRO A 421 -20.85 -14.03 4.80
C PRO A 421 -20.28 -15.45 4.64
N ALA A 422 -20.64 -16.13 3.57
CA ALA A 422 -19.99 -17.39 3.20
C ALA A 422 -18.56 -17.10 2.70
N GLY A 423 -17.62 -18.00 3.03
CA GLY A 423 -16.22 -17.86 2.67
C GLY A 423 -15.33 -18.71 3.55
N SER A 424 -14.01 -18.51 3.45
CA SER A 424 -13.02 -19.18 4.28
C SER A 424 -12.09 -18.17 4.94
N SER A 425 -11.62 -18.49 6.15
CA SER A 425 -10.62 -17.69 6.86
C SER A 425 -9.26 -18.37 6.76
N LEU A 426 -8.31 -17.66 6.17
CA LEU A 426 -6.92 -18.10 6.09
C LEU A 426 -6.14 -17.47 7.25
N PRO A 427 -5.50 -18.26 8.14
CA PRO A 427 -4.72 -17.69 9.22
C PRO A 427 -3.53 -16.92 8.68
N ILE A 428 -3.12 -15.84 9.36
CA ILE A 428 -2.02 -14.98 8.91
C ILE A 428 -0.71 -15.77 8.72
N SER A 429 -0.55 -16.90 9.41
CA SER A 429 0.60 -17.80 9.25
C SER A 429 0.71 -18.42 7.86
N GLN A 430 -0.35 -18.42 7.05
CA GLN A 430 -0.30 -18.82 5.64
C GLN A 430 0.18 -17.70 4.71
N PHE A 431 0.40 -16.49 5.22
CA PHE A 431 0.89 -15.35 4.47
C PHE A 431 2.34 -15.06 4.83
N THR A 432 3.13 -14.70 3.82
CA THR A 432 4.34 -13.93 4.04
C THR A 432 3.97 -12.45 4.07
N ILE A 433 4.33 -11.76 5.14
CA ILE A 433 4.14 -10.31 5.28
C ILE A 433 5.31 -9.62 4.58
N ILE A 434 5.02 -9.04 3.43
CA ILE A 434 5.97 -8.32 2.58
C ILE A 434 6.05 -6.87 3.04
N ARG A 435 7.27 -6.37 3.26
CA ARG A 435 7.56 -5.02 3.80
C ARG A 435 8.59 -4.29 2.94
N PRO A 436 8.68 -2.95 3.01
CA PRO A 436 9.71 -2.21 2.29
C PRO A 436 11.10 -2.80 2.51
N GLY A 437 11.81 -3.07 1.41
CA GLY A 437 13.10 -3.79 1.41
C GLY A 437 13.00 -5.24 0.91
N ASP A 438 11.82 -5.87 0.96
CA ASP A 438 11.60 -7.18 0.34
C ASP A 438 11.63 -7.08 -1.19
N THR A 439 12.27 -8.06 -1.82
CA THR A 439 12.52 -8.09 -3.27
C THR A 439 11.51 -8.97 -4.01
N ALA A 440 11.45 -8.86 -5.35
CA ALA A 440 10.72 -9.81 -6.18
C ALA A 440 11.13 -11.27 -5.92
N ALA A 441 12.41 -11.53 -5.65
CA ALA A 441 12.90 -12.86 -5.30
C ALA A 441 12.32 -13.36 -3.97
N THR A 442 12.23 -12.50 -2.95
CA THR A 442 11.58 -12.83 -1.67
C THR A 442 10.11 -13.20 -1.87
N MET A 443 9.38 -12.40 -2.67
CA MET A 443 7.98 -12.64 -2.98
C MET A 443 7.79 -13.95 -3.75
N ASN A 444 8.61 -14.21 -4.76
CA ASN A 444 8.57 -15.45 -5.55
C ASN A 444 8.92 -16.68 -4.70
N ALA A 445 9.90 -16.60 -3.81
CA ALA A 445 10.26 -17.69 -2.90
C ALA A 445 9.09 -18.01 -1.94
N ALA A 446 8.42 -17.00 -1.40
CA ALA A 446 7.23 -17.17 -0.59
C ALA A 446 6.11 -17.89 -1.36
N LEU A 447 5.79 -17.43 -2.57
CA LEU A 447 4.79 -18.06 -3.44
C LEU A 447 5.14 -19.51 -3.77
N ALA A 448 6.39 -19.79 -4.12
CA ALA A 448 6.89 -21.14 -4.41
C ALA A 448 6.81 -22.07 -3.18
N SER A 449 6.98 -21.52 -1.97
CA SER A 449 6.85 -22.27 -0.72
C SER A 449 5.41 -22.56 -0.28
N GLY A 450 4.41 -22.18 -1.08
CA GLY A 450 3.00 -22.40 -0.76
C GLY A 450 2.34 -21.26 0.05
N LYS A 451 3.03 -20.14 0.28
CA LYS A 451 2.46 -18.99 1.00
C LYS A 451 1.65 -18.07 0.09
N ASN A 452 0.71 -17.36 0.71
CA ASN A 452 0.06 -16.17 0.18
C ASN A 452 0.91 -14.92 0.47
N LEU A 453 0.58 -13.78 -0.12
CA LEU A 453 1.28 -12.52 0.14
C LEU A 453 0.35 -11.50 0.78
N LEU A 454 0.79 -10.89 1.88
CA LEU A 454 0.20 -9.68 2.42
C LEU A 454 1.23 -8.56 2.27
N VAL A 455 0.96 -7.62 1.36
CA VAL A 455 1.90 -6.55 1.00
C VAL A 455 1.56 -5.31 1.80
N THR A 456 2.44 -4.94 2.73
CA THR A 456 2.20 -3.81 3.63
C THR A 456 2.45 -2.48 2.92
N PRO A 457 1.98 -1.34 3.47
CA PRO A 457 2.04 -0.05 2.79
C PRO A 457 3.49 0.35 2.48
N GLY A 458 3.78 0.55 1.20
CA GLY A 458 5.11 0.91 0.71
C GLY A 458 5.18 1.00 -0.81
N VAL A 459 6.33 1.43 -1.31
CA VAL A 459 6.68 1.43 -2.73
C VAL A 459 7.82 0.42 -2.92
N TYR A 460 7.60 -0.54 -3.81
CA TYR A 460 8.45 -1.71 -4.00
C TYR A 460 8.99 -1.73 -5.42
N HIS A 461 10.30 -1.58 -5.55
CA HIS A 461 11.00 -1.72 -6.83
C HIS A 461 11.26 -3.19 -7.13
N LEU A 462 10.94 -3.62 -8.35
CA LEU A 462 10.99 -5.01 -8.80
C LEU A 462 11.99 -5.15 -9.94
N ASN A 463 13.10 -5.83 -9.69
CA ASN A 463 14.08 -6.19 -10.71
C ASN A 463 13.76 -7.51 -11.44
N ASP A 464 12.71 -8.22 -11.01
CA ASP A 464 12.20 -9.46 -11.61
C ASP A 464 10.67 -9.49 -11.50
N THR A 465 10.03 -10.31 -12.32
CA THR A 465 8.58 -10.50 -12.34
C THR A 465 8.13 -11.34 -11.15
N ILE A 466 7.07 -10.90 -10.46
CA ILE A 466 6.36 -11.74 -9.48
C ILE A 466 5.51 -12.78 -10.23
N ARG A 467 5.68 -14.06 -9.92
CA ARG A 467 5.06 -15.19 -10.64
C ARG A 467 4.09 -15.94 -9.73
N VAL A 468 2.79 -15.76 -9.97
CA VAL A 468 1.71 -16.43 -9.23
C VAL A 468 1.28 -17.67 -10.01
N THR A 469 1.75 -18.84 -9.58
CA THR A 469 1.52 -20.10 -10.31
C THR A 469 0.60 -21.07 -9.58
N ARG A 470 0.32 -20.83 -8.29
CA ARG A 470 -0.49 -21.72 -7.46
C ARG A 470 -1.95 -21.28 -7.48
N PRO A 471 -2.92 -22.19 -7.72
CA PRO A 471 -4.34 -21.87 -7.60
C PRO A 471 -4.67 -21.38 -6.19
N ASP A 472 -5.75 -20.62 -6.08
CA ASP A 472 -6.26 -20.06 -4.81
C ASP A 472 -5.30 -19.13 -4.06
N THR A 473 -4.19 -18.71 -4.67
CA THR A 473 -3.28 -17.75 -4.07
C THR A 473 -3.98 -16.41 -3.81
N VAL A 474 -3.80 -15.88 -2.61
CA VAL A 474 -4.24 -14.53 -2.23
C VAL A 474 -3.03 -13.59 -2.19
N ILE A 475 -3.12 -12.48 -2.91
CA ILE A 475 -2.22 -11.34 -2.77
C ILE A 475 -3.06 -10.15 -2.32
N LEU A 476 -2.87 -9.73 -1.07
CA LEU A 476 -3.60 -8.64 -0.45
C LEU A 476 -2.65 -7.49 -0.11
N GLY A 477 -2.79 -6.38 -0.83
CA GLY A 477 -2.13 -5.12 -0.53
C GLY A 477 -2.89 -4.28 0.49
N LEU A 478 -2.14 -3.57 1.32
CA LEU A 478 -2.66 -2.61 2.30
C LEU A 478 -2.10 -1.22 2.01
N GLY A 479 -2.88 -0.18 2.27
CA GLY A 479 -2.38 1.20 2.18
C GLY A 479 -1.87 1.58 0.81
N LEU A 480 -2.51 1.07 -0.25
CA LEU A 480 -2.13 1.32 -1.65
C LEU A 480 -0.67 0.90 -1.93
N ALA A 481 -0.28 -0.28 -1.42
CA ALA A 481 1.00 -0.91 -1.72
C ALA A 481 1.29 -0.87 -3.23
N THR A 482 2.44 -0.30 -3.57
CA THR A 482 2.78 0.08 -4.94
C THR A 482 3.94 -0.75 -5.46
N LEU A 483 3.77 -1.41 -6.60
CA LEU A 483 4.80 -2.21 -7.26
C LEU A 483 5.31 -1.47 -8.50
N ILE A 484 6.62 -1.20 -8.56
CA ILE A 484 7.30 -0.53 -9.67
C ILE A 484 8.24 -1.53 -10.35
N PRO A 485 7.97 -1.97 -11.59
CA PRO A 485 8.92 -2.79 -12.33
C PRO A 485 10.08 -1.93 -12.85
N ASP A 486 11.29 -2.34 -12.51
CA ASP A 486 12.51 -1.78 -13.07
C ASP A 486 12.90 -2.52 -14.36
N ASN A 487 13.76 -1.91 -15.17
CA ASN A 487 14.35 -2.54 -16.37
C ASN A 487 13.33 -3.08 -17.40
N GLY A 488 12.08 -2.61 -17.36
CA GLY A 488 11.03 -2.98 -18.32
C GLY A 488 10.46 -4.39 -18.13
N VAL A 489 10.66 -5.00 -16.96
CA VAL A 489 10.03 -6.30 -16.64
C VAL A 489 8.51 -6.15 -16.48
N THR A 490 7.76 -7.22 -16.69
CA THR A 490 6.38 -7.28 -16.20
C THR A 490 6.40 -7.35 -14.68
N ALA A 491 5.63 -6.52 -13.98
CA ALA A 491 5.63 -6.49 -12.52
C ALA A 491 5.06 -7.81 -11.94
N MET A 492 3.97 -8.31 -12.52
CA MET A 492 3.33 -9.54 -12.06
C MET A 492 2.71 -10.34 -13.20
N THR A 493 2.87 -11.66 -13.13
CA THR A 493 2.18 -12.63 -13.98
C THR A 493 1.39 -13.61 -13.12
N VAL A 494 0.19 -13.95 -13.56
CA VAL A 494 -0.63 -15.02 -13.00
C VAL A 494 -0.73 -16.14 -14.03
N ALA A 495 -0.49 -17.39 -13.63
CA ALA A 495 -0.66 -18.54 -14.51
C ALA A 495 -2.14 -18.79 -14.86
N ASP A 496 -2.42 -19.64 -15.84
CA ASP A 496 -3.80 -20.06 -16.20
C ASP A 496 -4.34 -21.04 -15.14
N VAL A 497 -4.61 -20.54 -13.93
CA VAL A 497 -5.00 -21.33 -12.75
C VAL A 497 -6.23 -20.75 -12.07
N ASP A 498 -6.96 -21.61 -11.37
CA ASP A 498 -8.17 -21.24 -10.64
C ASP A 498 -7.89 -20.26 -9.50
N GLY A 499 -8.84 -19.36 -9.28
CA GLY A 499 -9.09 -18.80 -7.97
C GLY A 499 -8.02 -17.87 -7.43
N VAL A 500 -7.13 -17.29 -8.22
CA VAL A 500 -6.21 -16.28 -7.67
C VAL A 500 -7.01 -15.04 -7.26
N LYS A 501 -6.70 -14.44 -6.10
CA LYS A 501 -7.28 -13.18 -5.65
C LYS A 501 -6.19 -12.13 -5.51
N LEU A 502 -6.20 -11.14 -6.40
CA LEU A 502 -5.31 -9.98 -6.35
C LEU A 502 -6.09 -8.76 -5.88
N ALA A 503 -5.69 -8.18 -4.76
CA ALA A 503 -6.47 -7.14 -4.10
C ALA A 503 -5.60 -5.99 -3.57
N GLY A 504 -5.98 -4.74 -3.85
CA GLY A 504 -5.39 -3.55 -3.20
C GLY A 504 -3.95 -3.23 -3.61
N ILE A 505 -3.59 -3.46 -4.87
CA ILE A 505 -2.24 -3.21 -5.41
C ILE A 505 -2.28 -2.12 -6.47
N LEU A 506 -1.37 -1.16 -6.37
CA LEU A 506 -1.08 -0.19 -7.43
C LEU A 506 0.16 -0.66 -8.21
N PHE A 507 0.03 -0.89 -9.51
CA PHE A 507 1.16 -1.09 -10.42
C PHE A 507 1.55 0.26 -11.03
N ASP A 508 2.76 0.73 -10.73
CA ASP A 508 3.25 2.02 -11.20
C ASP A 508 4.42 1.82 -12.15
N ALA A 509 4.29 2.28 -13.39
CA ALA A 509 5.24 1.96 -14.44
C ALA A 509 6.62 2.59 -14.20
N GLY A 510 7.68 1.78 -14.32
CA GLY A 510 9.05 2.27 -14.32
C GLY A 510 9.41 3.07 -15.57
N THR A 511 10.60 3.68 -15.55
CA THR A 511 11.11 4.54 -16.63
C THR A 511 11.37 3.79 -17.94
N THR A 512 11.70 2.49 -17.84
CA THR A 512 11.92 1.60 -18.97
C THR A 512 10.60 0.95 -19.37
N ASN A 513 10.27 0.96 -20.66
CA ASN A 513 8.99 0.47 -21.15
C ASN A 513 8.81 -1.03 -20.84
N SER A 514 7.79 -1.32 -20.03
CA SER A 514 7.30 -2.69 -19.84
C SER A 514 6.36 -3.07 -20.98
N GLN A 515 6.52 -4.25 -21.60
CA GLN A 515 5.59 -4.68 -22.64
C GLN A 515 4.17 -4.89 -22.08
N VAL A 516 4.08 -5.45 -20.87
CA VAL A 516 2.86 -5.55 -20.07
C VAL A 516 3.22 -5.27 -18.62
N LEU A 517 2.45 -4.45 -17.88
CA LEU A 517 2.70 -4.25 -16.44
C LEU A 517 2.18 -5.42 -15.61
N ALA A 518 0.96 -5.88 -15.86
CA ALA A 518 0.41 -7.09 -15.24
C ALA A 518 -0.33 -7.98 -16.26
N GLU A 519 -0.08 -9.29 -16.20
CA GLU A 519 -0.68 -10.28 -17.09
C GLU A 519 -1.39 -11.40 -16.31
N ILE A 520 -2.67 -11.63 -16.61
CA ILE A 520 -3.51 -12.65 -15.99
C ILE A 520 -3.75 -13.79 -16.99
N GLY A 521 -3.09 -14.92 -16.75
CA GLY A 521 -2.96 -16.01 -17.71
C GLY A 521 -1.91 -15.70 -18.79
N PRO A 522 -1.07 -16.64 -19.21
CA PRO A 522 -0.19 -16.45 -20.37
C PRO A 522 -0.99 -16.33 -21.68
N ALA A 523 -0.36 -15.79 -22.72
CA ALA A 523 -0.95 -15.79 -24.07
C ALA A 523 -1.33 -17.22 -24.51
N GLY A 524 -2.53 -17.39 -25.08
CA GLY A 524 -3.07 -18.70 -25.45
C GLY A 524 -3.78 -19.46 -24.33
N SER A 525 -3.98 -18.83 -23.16
CA SER A 525 -4.85 -19.33 -22.10
C SER A 525 -6.22 -19.73 -22.66
N SER A 526 -6.70 -20.90 -22.24
CA SER A 526 -7.92 -21.51 -22.80
C SER A 526 -8.71 -22.33 -21.79
N ALA A 527 -8.20 -22.52 -20.57
CA ALA A 527 -8.92 -23.19 -19.51
C ALA A 527 -10.16 -22.38 -19.09
N GLY A 528 -11.26 -23.06 -18.74
CA GLY A 528 -12.43 -22.45 -18.13
C GLY A 528 -12.30 -22.43 -16.62
N HIS A 529 -12.60 -21.29 -15.99
CA HIS A 529 -12.44 -21.04 -14.55
C HIS A 529 -13.75 -20.62 -13.86
N ALA A 530 -14.90 -20.76 -14.53
CA ALA A 530 -16.20 -20.25 -14.05
C ALA A 530 -16.58 -20.65 -12.60
N ALA A 531 -16.16 -21.83 -12.12
CA ALA A 531 -16.46 -22.29 -10.76
C ALA A 531 -15.62 -21.61 -9.68
N ASN A 532 -14.40 -21.20 -10.01
CA ASN A 532 -13.49 -20.51 -9.10
C ASN A 532 -12.61 -19.55 -9.91
N PRO A 533 -13.17 -18.45 -10.41
CA PRO A 533 -12.44 -17.56 -11.30
C PRO A 533 -11.33 -16.83 -10.55
N THR A 534 -10.28 -16.44 -11.27
CA THR A 534 -9.36 -15.41 -10.76
C THR A 534 -10.11 -14.08 -10.63
N SER A 535 -9.88 -13.33 -9.55
CA SER A 535 -10.51 -12.02 -9.34
C SER A 535 -9.52 -10.92 -8.94
N LEU A 536 -9.74 -9.74 -9.50
CA LEU A 536 -8.98 -8.52 -9.26
C LEU A 536 -9.86 -7.53 -8.51
N HIS A 537 -9.39 -6.98 -7.39
CA HIS A 537 -10.14 -6.02 -6.59
C HIS A 537 -9.28 -4.81 -6.24
N ASP A 538 -9.72 -3.59 -6.58
CA ASP A 538 -8.95 -2.38 -6.28
C ASP A 538 -7.50 -2.49 -6.80
N VAL A 539 -7.35 -3.02 -8.01
CA VAL A 539 -6.06 -3.15 -8.69
C VAL A 539 -5.92 -1.97 -9.61
N PHE A 540 -4.92 -1.14 -9.37
CA PHE A 540 -4.75 0.15 -10.05
C PHE A 540 -3.48 0.18 -10.85
N PHE A 541 -3.44 1.03 -11.89
CA PHE A 541 -2.28 1.21 -12.74
C PHE A 541 -2.01 2.67 -12.96
N ARG A 542 -0.73 3.05 -12.89
CA ARG A 542 -0.25 4.39 -13.20
C ARG A 542 0.89 4.34 -14.20
N VAL A 543 0.84 5.19 -15.22
CA VAL A 543 1.92 5.38 -16.19
C VAL A 543 2.30 6.86 -16.26
N GLY A 544 3.28 7.28 -15.46
CA GLY A 544 3.71 8.67 -15.32
C GLY A 544 3.17 9.36 -14.06
N GLY A 545 3.36 10.68 -13.95
CA GLY A 545 2.83 11.52 -12.86
C GLY A 545 3.77 11.65 -11.66
N ALA A 546 4.38 10.55 -11.20
CA ALA A 546 5.42 10.54 -10.17
C ALA A 546 6.86 10.49 -10.74
N GLY A 547 7.01 10.85 -12.02
CA GLY A 547 8.20 10.60 -12.83
C GLY A 547 7.80 10.04 -14.19
N ALA A 548 8.76 9.85 -15.11
CA ALA A 548 8.45 9.22 -16.38
C ALA A 548 8.19 7.72 -16.18
N GLY A 549 7.02 7.24 -16.59
CA GLY A 549 6.67 5.81 -16.57
C GLY A 549 6.24 5.36 -17.97
N ARG A 550 6.57 4.15 -18.40
CA ARG A 550 6.24 3.65 -19.75
C ARG A 550 5.75 2.20 -19.73
N ALA A 551 4.66 1.93 -20.45
CA ALA A 551 4.17 0.57 -20.65
C ALA A 551 3.40 0.44 -21.96
N SER A 552 3.62 -0.61 -22.72
CA SER A 552 2.83 -0.83 -23.95
C SER A 552 1.39 -1.24 -23.64
N VAL A 553 1.20 -2.17 -22.70
CA VAL A 553 -0.11 -2.53 -22.13
C VAL A 553 -0.04 -2.47 -20.61
N SER A 554 -1.01 -1.87 -19.92
CA SER A 554 -1.02 -1.88 -18.46
C SER A 554 -1.55 -3.20 -17.90
N LEU A 555 -2.76 -3.62 -18.30
CA LEU A 555 -3.35 -4.89 -17.89
C LEU A 555 -3.73 -5.74 -19.09
N ARG A 556 -3.24 -6.98 -19.14
CA ARG A 556 -3.67 -8.00 -20.09
C ARG A 556 -4.33 -9.17 -19.38
N ILE A 557 -5.52 -9.54 -19.83
CA ILE A 557 -6.29 -10.66 -19.28
C ILE A 557 -6.47 -11.71 -20.37
N ASN A 558 -5.75 -12.82 -20.27
CA ASN A 558 -5.85 -13.95 -21.17
C ASN A 558 -6.73 -15.07 -20.61
N SER A 559 -6.71 -15.32 -19.30
CA SER A 559 -7.56 -16.34 -18.68
C SER A 559 -9.05 -16.05 -18.85
N ASN A 560 -9.84 -17.11 -19.05
CA ASN A 560 -11.29 -17.00 -19.12
C ASN A 560 -11.90 -16.74 -17.74
N ASP A 561 -13.15 -16.26 -17.73
CA ASP A 561 -14.02 -16.11 -16.55
C ASP A 561 -13.49 -15.13 -15.47
N VAL A 562 -12.39 -14.41 -15.72
CA VAL A 562 -11.80 -13.46 -14.76
C VAL A 562 -12.82 -12.40 -14.35
N ILE A 563 -12.88 -12.12 -13.06
CA ILE A 563 -13.67 -11.03 -12.48
C ILE A 563 -12.76 -9.84 -12.23
N VAL A 564 -13.02 -8.71 -12.90
CA VAL A 564 -12.39 -7.42 -12.58
C VAL A 564 -13.39 -6.59 -11.82
N ASP A 565 -13.09 -6.28 -10.57
CA ASP A 565 -13.98 -5.60 -9.65
C ASP A 565 -13.31 -4.36 -9.06
N HIS A 566 -13.54 -3.23 -9.72
CA HIS A 566 -12.87 -1.94 -9.54
C HIS A 566 -11.40 -1.97 -9.97
N THR A 567 -11.14 -1.30 -11.09
CA THR A 567 -9.79 -0.97 -11.54
C THR A 567 -9.77 0.44 -12.09
N TRP A 568 -8.66 1.14 -11.85
CA TRP A 568 -8.34 2.40 -12.51
C TRP A 568 -7.01 2.23 -13.21
N ILE A 569 -7.04 2.37 -14.53
CA ILE A 569 -5.91 2.16 -15.41
C ILE A 569 -5.61 3.50 -16.07
N TRP A 570 -4.61 4.21 -15.54
CA TRP A 570 -4.40 5.62 -15.82
C TRP A 570 -3.03 5.88 -16.43
N ARG A 571 -3.01 6.34 -17.68
CA ARG A 571 -1.85 7.04 -18.22
C ARG A 571 -1.92 8.48 -17.71
N ALA A 572 -0.88 8.92 -17.01
CA ALA A 572 -0.94 10.21 -16.34
C ALA A 572 -1.18 11.39 -17.29
N ASP A 573 -2.14 12.25 -16.97
CA ASP A 573 -2.42 13.52 -17.65
C ASP A 573 -1.79 14.74 -16.95
N HIS A 574 -1.34 14.58 -15.71
CA HIS A 574 -0.67 15.62 -14.92
C HIS A 574 0.40 15.04 -13.97
N GLY A 575 1.20 15.93 -13.39
CA GLY A 575 2.34 15.58 -12.55
C GLY A 575 3.67 15.55 -13.31
N ALA A 576 4.70 15.01 -12.69
CA ALA A 576 6.03 14.91 -13.29
C ALA A 576 6.10 13.80 -14.34
N GLY A 577 6.88 14.01 -15.40
CA GLY A 577 7.14 13.00 -16.42
C GLY A 577 5.95 12.67 -17.32
N VAL A 578 5.05 13.64 -17.54
CA VAL A 578 3.89 13.51 -18.42
C VAL A 578 4.11 14.20 -19.77
N GLY A 579 3.66 13.54 -20.84
CA GLY A 579 3.62 14.09 -22.19
C GLY A 579 3.60 12.99 -23.25
N TRP A 580 3.19 13.35 -24.48
CA TRP A 580 2.93 12.41 -25.56
C TRP A 580 4.09 11.46 -25.87
N THR A 581 5.34 11.91 -25.73
CA THR A 581 6.55 11.11 -25.95
C THR A 581 7.28 10.73 -24.66
N VAL A 582 6.74 11.14 -23.50
CA VAL A 582 7.37 10.98 -22.18
C VAL A 582 6.83 9.73 -21.50
N ASN A 583 5.55 9.73 -21.11
CA ASN A 583 4.88 8.59 -20.49
C ASN A 583 4.08 7.77 -21.50
N THR A 584 4.77 7.24 -22.51
CA THR A 584 4.14 6.52 -23.62
C THR A 584 3.41 5.28 -23.12
N ALA A 585 2.14 5.13 -23.51
CA ALA A 585 1.36 3.93 -23.27
C ALA A 585 0.30 3.69 -24.33
N ALA A 586 0.31 2.50 -24.95
CA ALA A 586 -0.54 2.23 -26.11
C ALA A 586 -1.96 1.83 -25.69
N ASN A 587 -2.12 0.81 -24.84
CA ASN A 587 -3.43 0.33 -24.39
C ASN A 587 -3.48 0.20 -22.86
N GLY A 588 -4.60 0.56 -22.25
CA GLY A 588 -4.80 0.36 -20.82
C GLY A 588 -5.15 -1.08 -20.50
N LEU A 589 -6.27 -1.55 -21.04
CA LEU A 589 -6.80 -2.88 -20.79
C LEU A 589 -6.95 -3.67 -22.10
N VAL A 590 -6.40 -4.89 -22.13
CA VAL A 590 -6.62 -5.86 -23.21
C VAL A 590 -7.22 -7.14 -22.63
N VAL A 591 -8.44 -7.47 -23.04
CA VAL A 591 -9.17 -8.67 -22.60
C VAL A 591 -9.25 -9.68 -23.73
N ASN A 592 -8.48 -10.75 -23.62
CA ASN A 592 -8.48 -11.87 -24.56
C ASN A 592 -9.34 -13.05 -24.07
N GLY A 593 -9.43 -13.24 -22.76
CA GLY A 593 -10.24 -14.31 -22.17
C GLY A 593 -11.73 -14.17 -22.46
N ASN A 594 -12.41 -15.30 -22.65
CA ASN A 594 -13.85 -15.39 -22.76
C ASN A 594 -14.51 -15.26 -21.38
N ASN A 595 -15.77 -14.83 -21.36
CA ASN A 595 -16.63 -14.72 -20.18
C ASN A 595 -16.06 -13.83 -19.05
N VAL A 596 -15.06 -13.01 -19.35
CA VAL A 596 -14.54 -12.01 -18.41
C VAL A 596 -15.65 -11.03 -18.06
N ILE A 597 -15.72 -10.65 -16.79
CA ILE A 597 -16.72 -9.70 -16.28
C ILE A 597 -16.03 -8.56 -15.55
N GLY A 598 -16.37 -7.33 -15.94
CA GLY A 598 -15.86 -6.11 -15.34
C GLY A 598 -16.96 -5.36 -14.57
N TYR A 599 -16.67 -4.94 -13.35
CA TYR A 599 -17.48 -4.00 -12.58
C TYR A 599 -16.60 -2.80 -12.25
N GLY A 600 -16.96 -1.60 -12.71
CA GLY A 600 -16.21 -0.39 -12.36
C GLY A 600 -14.88 -0.33 -13.10
N LEU A 601 -14.94 -0.29 -14.42
CA LEU A 601 -13.75 -0.16 -15.27
C LEU A 601 -13.48 1.32 -15.56
N PHE A 602 -12.42 1.87 -14.99
CA PHE A 602 -11.96 3.23 -15.26
C PHE A 602 -10.64 3.14 -16.05
N VAL A 603 -10.61 3.61 -17.30
CA VAL A 603 -9.41 3.50 -18.17
C VAL A 603 -9.19 4.78 -18.93
N GLU A 604 -8.03 5.44 -18.78
CA GLU A 604 -7.88 6.84 -19.20
C GLU A 604 -6.54 7.15 -19.89
N HIS A 605 -6.63 8.03 -20.89
CA HIS A 605 -5.56 8.77 -21.57
C HIS A 605 -4.52 7.98 -22.35
N TYR A 606 -4.76 6.71 -22.68
CA TYR A 606 -3.86 5.92 -23.52
C TYR A 606 -3.83 6.41 -24.97
N GLN A 607 -2.72 6.15 -25.65
CA GLN A 607 -2.42 6.71 -26.96
C GLN A 607 -3.13 5.97 -28.10
N GLN A 608 -3.62 4.75 -27.86
CA GLN A 608 -4.42 3.97 -28.80
C GLN A 608 -5.78 3.61 -28.18
N TYR A 609 -6.33 2.43 -28.48
CA TYR A 609 -7.54 1.96 -27.82
C TYR A 609 -7.31 1.86 -26.31
N ASN A 610 -8.05 2.61 -25.50
CA ASN A 610 -7.89 2.58 -24.04
C ASN A 610 -8.23 1.17 -23.52
N LEU A 611 -9.31 0.58 -24.02
CA LEU A 611 -9.71 -0.79 -23.76
C LEU A 611 -9.95 -1.55 -25.07
N VAL A 612 -9.40 -2.76 -25.18
CA VAL A 612 -9.65 -3.71 -26.28
C VAL A 612 -10.23 -5.01 -25.70
N TRP A 613 -11.34 -5.46 -26.28
CA TRP A 613 -12.03 -6.69 -25.90
C TRP A 613 -12.08 -7.67 -27.07
N ASN A 614 -11.34 -8.76 -26.95
CA ASN A 614 -11.19 -9.80 -27.96
C ASN A 614 -11.94 -11.10 -27.61
N GLY A 615 -12.22 -11.35 -26.34
CA GLY A 615 -12.93 -12.55 -25.88
C GLY A 615 -14.45 -12.49 -26.00
N ASN A 616 -15.10 -13.63 -26.21
CA ASN A 616 -16.56 -13.78 -26.28
C ASN A 616 -17.22 -13.80 -24.90
N GLY A 617 -18.51 -13.46 -24.83
CA GLY A 617 -19.29 -13.53 -23.59
C GLY A 617 -18.91 -12.47 -22.56
N GLY A 618 -18.14 -11.46 -22.97
CA GLY A 618 -17.67 -10.40 -22.10
C GLY A 618 -18.80 -9.51 -21.60
N ARG A 619 -18.74 -9.11 -20.33
CA ARG A 619 -19.73 -8.23 -19.70
C ARG A 619 -19.07 -7.09 -18.95
N THR A 620 -19.48 -5.86 -19.19
CA THR A 620 -19.00 -4.67 -18.47
C THR A 620 -20.15 -3.94 -17.79
N TYR A 621 -20.09 -3.81 -16.47
CA TYR A 621 -20.99 -2.99 -15.69
C TYR A 621 -20.24 -1.76 -15.21
N PHE A 622 -20.60 -0.61 -15.75
CA PHE A 622 -19.92 0.66 -15.64
C PHE A 622 -18.56 0.69 -16.35
N PHE A 623 -18.41 1.64 -17.25
CA PHE A 623 -17.13 2.05 -17.82
C PHE A 623 -17.02 3.56 -17.83
N GLN A 624 -15.89 4.08 -17.40
CA GLN A 624 -15.53 5.49 -17.49
C GLN A 624 -14.19 5.61 -18.21
N ASN A 625 -14.10 6.60 -19.09
CA ASN A 625 -12.90 6.90 -19.83
C ASN A 625 -12.78 8.39 -20.11
N GLU A 626 -11.54 8.85 -20.12
CA GLU A 626 -11.11 10.08 -20.77
C GLU A 626 -10.10 9.75 -21.86
N LEU A 627 -10.27 10.31 -23.06
CA LEU A 627 -9.29 10.23 -24.13
C LEU A 627 -8.03 11.04 -23.77
N PRO A 628 -6.86 10.77 -24.38
CA PRO A 628 -5.65 11.53 -24.08
C PRO A 628 -5.85 13.01 -24.40
N TYR A 629 -5.44 13.89 -23.49
CA TYR A 629 -5.54 15.34 -23.69
C TYR A 629 -4.47 15.88 -24.64
N ASP A 630 -3.36 15.14 -24.72
CA ASP A 630 -2.09 15.56 -25.26
C ASP A 630 -1.65 15.03 -26.64
N PRO A 631 -2.52 14.47 -27.53
CA PRO A 631 -2.07 14.21 -28.88
C PRO A 631 -1.67 15.52 -29.59
N PRO A 632 -0.50 15.59 -30.25
CA PRO A 632 0.00 16.83 -30.81
C PRO A 632 -0.78 17.28 -32.05
N ASN A 633 -1.35 16.35 -32.80
CA ASN A 633 -2.17 16.62 -33.98
C ASN A 633 -2.99 15.38 -34.40
N GLN A 634 -3.96 15.57 -35.29
CA GLN A 634 -4.83 14.48 -35.77
C GLN A 634 -4.05 13.32 -36.42
N ALA A 635 -2.97 13.61 -37.16
CA ALA A 635 -2.20 12.57 -37.86
C ALA A 635 -1.47 11.63 -36.88
N SER A 636 -1.00 12.17 -35.75
CA SER A 636 -0.36 11.39 -34.68
C SER A 636 -1.33 10.52 -33.89
N TRP A 637 -2.63 10.82 -33.95
CA TRP A 637 -3.69 10.10 -33.24
C TRP A 637 -4.77 9.69 -34.23
N SER A 638 -4.46 8.65 -34.99
CA SER A 638 -5.37 7.97 -35.92
C SER A 638 -5.11 6.48 -35.87
N SER A 639 -6.19 5.68 -35.91
CA SER A 639 -6.11 4.22 -36.04
C SER A 639 -5.97 3.72 -37.48
N GLY A 640 -5.80 4.64 -38.45
CA GLY A 640 -5.75 4.31 -39.88
C GLY A 640 -7.11 4.01 -40.49
N GLY A 641 -7.13 3.68 -41.78
CA GLY A 641 -8.37 3.29 -42.48
C GLY A 641 -9.45 4.39 -42.58
N GLY A 642 -9.08 5.66 -42.44
CA GLY A 642 -10.01 6.81 -42.41
C GLY A 642 -10.57 7.15 -41.03
N ASN A 643 -10.18 6.43 -39.98
CA ASN A 643 -10.62 6.69 -38.60
C ASN A 643 -9.85 7.86 -37.97
N LEU A 644 -10.59 8.84 -37.44
CA LEU A 644 -10.05 10.01 -36.75
C LEU A 644 -9.94 9.73 -35.24
N GLY A 645 -8.86 9.04 -34.86
CA GLY A 645 -8.57 8.67 -33.47
C GLY A 645 -8.68 7.18 -33.17
N TRP A 646 -8.70 6.89 -31.88
CA TRP A 646 -8.85 5.55 -31.32
C TRP A 646 -10.03 5.53 -30.36
N ALA A 647 -10.88 4.50 -30.45
CA ALA A 647 -12.02 4.35 -29.56
C ALA A 647 -11.57 4.13 -28.10
N ALA A 648 -12.34 4.65 -27.16
CA ALA A 648 -12.16 4.36 -25.75
C ALA A 648 -12.32 2.86 -25.43
N TYR A 649 -13.30 2.23 -26.07
CA TYR A 649 -13.70 0.85 -25.84
C TYR A 649 -13.88 0.15 -27.19
N LYS A 650 -12.98 -0.76 -27.56
CA LYS A 650 -13.03 -1.51 -28.81
C LYS A 650 -13.37 -2.97 -28.56
N VAL A 651 -14.56 -3.40 -28.97
CA VAL A 651 -14.87 -4.84 -29.13
C VAL A 651 -14.36 -5.30 -30.49
N ALA A 652 -13.55 -6.36 -30.54
CA ALA A 652 -13.00 -6.89 -31.79
C ALA A 652 -14.11 -7.41 -32.72
N ASN A 653 -13.90 -7.28 -34.03
CA ASN A 653 -14.91 -7.65 -35.04
C ASN A 653 -15.19 -9.17 -35.08
N SER A 654 -14.29 -9.96 -34.50
CA SER A 654 -14.44 -11.41 -34.36
C SER A 654 -15.30 -11.84 -33.15
N VAL A 655 -15.63 -10.92 -32.24
CA VAL A 655 -16.46 -11.22 -31.07
C VAL A 655 -17.91 -11.35 -31.50
N THR A 656 -18.55 -12.44 -31.09
CA THR A 656 -19.95 -12.76 -31.42
C THR A 656 -20.93 -12.46 -30.29
N SER A 657 -20.44 -12.26 -29.05
CA SER A 657 -21.26 -11.91 -27.89
C SER A 657 -20.50 -10.98 -26.94
N HIS A 658 -21.08 -9.83 -26.63
CA HIS A 658 -20.55 -8.86 -25.68
C HIS A 658 -21.67 -7.93 -25.17
N GLU A 659 -21.66 -7.58 -23.88
CA GLU A 659 -22.64 -6.67 -23.28
C GLU A 659 -21.95 -5.62 -22.40
N ALA A 660 -22.45 -4.38 -22.45
CA ALA A 660 -21.94 -3.29 -21.61
C ALA A 660 -23.07 -2.37 -21.13
N TRP A 661 -23.01 -1.94 -19.88
CA TRP A 661 -24.01 -1.09 -19.22
C TRP A 661 -23.35 0.12 -18.58
N GLY A 662 -23.92 1.31 -18.78
CA GLY A 662 -23.43 2.56 -18.19
C GLY A 662 -21.99 2.88 -18.63
N VAL A 663 -21.81 3.13 -19.93
CA VAL A 663 -20.50 3.39 -20.55
C VAL A 663 -20.38 4.88 -20.86
N GLY A 664 -19.35 5.54 -20.33
CA GLY A 664 -19.01 6.94 -20.59
C GLY A 664 -17.60 7.08 -21.17
N SER A 665 -17.43 7.97 -22.16
CA SER A 665 -16.13 8.40 -22.67
C SER A 665 -16.16 9.91 -22.89
N TYR A 666 -15.13 10.60 -22.38
CA TYR A 666 -15.00 12.05 -22.39
C TYR A 666 -13.74 12.45 -23.15
N CYS A 667 -13.72 13.69 -23.66
CA CYS A 667 -12.54 14.22 -24.34
C CYS A 667 -12.28 15.67 -23.92
N PHE A 668 -11.00 15.97 -23.69
CA PHE A 668 -10.52 17.32 -23.38
C PHE A 668 -9.15 17.54 -24.02
N PHE A 669 -9.11 17.66 -25.35
CA PHE A 669 -7.87 17.88 -26.12
C PHE A 669 -7.31 19.29 -25.91
N ASN A 670 -6.77 19.60 -24.73
CA ASN A 670 -6.29 20.92 -24.38
C ASN A 670 -4.98 21.30 -25.10
N VAL A 671 -4.12 20.31 -25.42
CA VAL A 671 -2.87 20.55 -26.15
C VAL A 671 -3.15 20.92 -27.61
N ASN A 672 -4.10 20.23 -28.24
CA ASN A 672 -4.56 20.59 -29.57
C ASN A 672 -6.10 20.48 -29.71
N PRO A 673 -6.82 21.58 -29.45
CA PRO A 673 -8.28 21.59 -29.53
C PRO A 673 -8.87 21.37 -30.94
N SER A 674 -8.04 21.36 -31.98
CA SER A 674 -8.45 21.10 -33.37
C SER A 674 -8.57 19.61 -33.72
N ILE A 675 -8.17 18.71 -32.81
CA ILE A 675 -8.43 17.28 -32.95
C ILE A 675 -9.93 17.04 -33.11
N ASP A 676 -10.31 16.27 -34.12
CA ASP A 676 -11.70 15.96 -34.38
C ASP A 676 -12.25 15.09 -33.25
N ARG A 677 -13.39 15.52 -32.73
CA ARG A 677 -14.12 14.87 -31.64
C ARG A 677 -15.18 13.90 -32.17
N LYS A 678 -15.40 13.89 -33.48
CA LYS A 678 -16.34 13.00 -34.17
C LYS A 678 -15.57 11.80 -34.72
N SER A 679 -15.53 10.71 -33.95
CA SER A 679 -15.27 9.40 -34.57
C SER A 679 -16.45 9.10 -35.51
N LYS A 680 -16.17 8.87 -36.80
CA LYS A 680 -17.19 8.33 -37.72
C LYS A 680 -17.55 6.90 -37.38
#